data_AF-A0A1G8UK05-F1
#
_entry.id   AF-A0A1G8UK05-F1
#
_cell.length_a   1.000
_cell.length_b   1.000
_cell.length_c   1.000
_cell.angle_alpha   90.00
_cell.angle_beta   90.00
_cell.angle_gamma   90.00
#
_symmetry.space_group_name_H-M   'P 1'
#
loop_
_entity.id
_entity.type
_entity.pdbx_description
1 polymer ?
#
loop_
_entity_poly.entity_id
_entity_poly.type
_entity_poly.pdbx_seq_one_letter_code
_entity_poly.pdbx_strand_id
1 'polypeptide(L)'
;MELEQDKKVSGYKKIRYFLIIENIFIVLAFLLFAVGAYYIYTFASFTWFALAYFFLGAGFFLFGLFIAFKMVKAFQREDLPIFLNITDSADVDPETGLLYLDTFSDKAIQQLAISMSDVYLAVFEIEGLEHLRHFVGSQKAADIKAEIGDVFKMYQKRMGERFVTLGCKSGHEFLVMTNEVELKDIQTYHKNLMDEINAILLHLPSSENFCVYCGYASSSQGKIYDDLLTYAGFAAMEASMFSKSEPHYFSQDALKRQETEYLRNDKIKKILDGNELQYNFQPIVSAKTGKIYAYEALMRTNKEIGFSPVDVLEMAERNDRLYEVEHYTFFNVLKIMNENASIFENRKLFINSIPTVIIKEDEFNDLYVQYKDVMKNLVIEITENGMQSEDSCETVHKYMKKSGCELALDDYGTGYSNASTLLNNSPHYIKIDHSIIMGIDTDSRKQQIVSNTISFGNNHGMKILAEGVETPDELQMVIQLGCHLIQGFYTGRPNSVIADSISAEIEDEIMAINLKLAKLALENKSYTPGNFETVSLINLALDFYSQIIIEQPSVNLVGLKSKKEVNMCIKVPDNIETIINLKDVNIRGRNNPTIEIGENSFVTLTLEGNNIFSYEGIKVPVSSRLNIQGKGNLTIRVDHNNGIGIGTGSDEKTPYGDISFEGTGTLRIEANSDQAFAIGGALADENSKIKLDSGNVEIIVNGSKVVGIGSINGFTQIIVNQSHVAISASGADAVGIGSMEGRVEINTSADIELEASGSRATGIGVLQYGKGRIYINSGFVSCNVHSMSGMGIGSLDGDMDIRSSAEQVFVYVEGSEVGGIGTYHGYGMTRIQNGVHKVVLLAANPVSLGGMKGRLEITGGNIYADLANSPDPVNQYDVPVFQKIVTDTEFYNKKIETEEGSYQYMATASKLFENIYVYIPKYCKELDTNVM
;
A
#
# COMPACT_ATOMS: atom_id res chain seq x y z
N MET A 1 -64.73 -68.58 -0.62
CA MET A 1 -64.85 -67.30 -1.35
C MET A 1 -65.66 -66.24 -0.60
N GLU A 2 -66.99 -66.26 -0.52
CA GLU A 2 -67.72 -65.17 0.20
C GLU A 2 -67.46 -65.15 1.72
N LEU A 3 -67.35 -66.32 2.37
CA LEU A 3 -66.96 -66.44 3.79
C LEU A 3 -65.49 -66.07 4.10
N GLU A 4 -64.63 -65.96 3.08
CA GLU A 4 -63.22 -65.53 3.22
C GLU A 4 -63.03 -64.04 2.93
N GLN A 5 -63.82 -63.48 2.01
CA GLN A 5 -63.90 -62.04 1.80
C GLN A 5 -64.46 -61.33 3.04
N ASP A 6 -65.45 -61.92 3.71
CA ASP A 6 -65.98 -61.35 4.96
C ASP A 6 -64.97 -61.38 6.12
N LYS A 7 -64.08 -62.38 6.17
CA LYS A 7 -62.97 -62.41 7.15
C LYS A 7 -61.90 -61.36 6.84
N LYS A 8 -61.54 -61.13 5.57
CA LYS A 8 -60.60 -60.07 5.14
C LYS A 8 -61.15 -58.67 5.41
N VAL A 9 -62.42 -58.40 5.12
CA VAL A 9 -63.05 -57.09 5.35
C VAL A 9 -63.25 -56.82 6.85
N SER A 10 -63.50 -57.85 7.66
CA SER A 10 -63.55 -57.78 9.12
C SER A 10 -62.17 -57.46 9.75
N GLY A 11 -61.09 -58.03 9.21
CA GLY A 11 -59.71 -57.76 9.64
C GLY A 11 -59.27 -56.32 9.34
N TYR A 12 -59.52 -55.83 8.12
CA TYR A 12 -59.21 -54.44 7.75
C TYR A 12 -60.05 -53.42 8.52
N LYS A 13 -61.33 -53.71 8.80
CA LYS A 13 -62.14 -52.85 9.69
C LYS A 13 -61.58 -52.82 11.11
N LYS A 14 -61.15 -53.96 11.67
CA LYS A 14 -60.54 -54.02 13.02
C LYS A 14 -59.22 -53.24 13.10
N ILE A 15 -58.34 -53.32 12.10
CA ILE A 15 -57.09 -52.55 12.05
C ILE A 15 -57.37 -51.05 11.89
N ARG A 16 -58.38 -50.67 11.10
CA ARG A 16 -58.77 -49.26 10.93
C ARG A 16 -59.40 -48.68 12.20
N TYR A 17 -60.21 -49.44 12.92
CA TYR A 17 -60.71 -49.05 14.25
C TYR A 17 -59.57 -48.95 15.28
N PHE A 18 -58.57 -49.83 15.20
CA PHE A 18 -57.39 -49.80 16.06
C PHE A 18 -56.54 -48.53 15.85
N LEU A 19 -56.23 -48.19 14.59
CA LEU A 19 -55.52 -46.95 14.25
C LEU A 19 -56.30 -45.69 14.63
N ILE A 20 -57.63 -45.71 14.56
CA ILE A 20 -58.48 -44.59 15.00
C ILE A 20 -58.44 -44.45 16.53
N ILE A 21 -58.52 -45.55 17.28
CA ILE A 21 -58.44 -45.53 18.74
C ILE A 21 -57.04 -45.07 19.20
N GLU A 22 -55.98 -45.56 18.56
CA GLU A 22 -54.60 -45.15 18.86
C GLU A 22 -54.37 -43.66 18.61
N ASN A 23 -54.85 -43.13 17.48
CA ASN A 23 -54.79 -41.70 17.18
C ASN A 23 -55.67 -40.86 18.13
N ILE A 24 -56.84 -41.35 18.55
CA ILE A 24 -57.67 -40.66 19.56
C ILE A 24 -56.93 -40.59 20.90
N PHE A 25 -56.24 -41.66 21.32
CA PHE A 25 -55.45 -41.66 22.55
C PHE A 25 -54.24 -40.72 22.48
N ILE A 26 -53.56 -40.64 21.33
CA ILE A 26 -52.45 -39.70 21.11
C ILE A 26 -52.96 -38.24 21.13
N VAL A 27 -54.10 -37.97 20.49
CA VAL A 27 -54.71 -36.64 20.50
C VAL A 27 -55.20 -36.25 21.90
N LEU A 28 -55.81 -37.18 22.65
CA LEU A 28 -56.20 -36.93 24.04
C LEU A 28 -54.99 -36.65 24.93
N ALA A 29 -53.88 -37.39 24.73
CA ALA A 29 -52.64 -37.17 25.46
C ALA A 29 -52.03 -35.79 25.16
N PHE A 30 -52.05 -35.36 23.90
CA PHE A 30 -51.63 -34.01 23.51
C PHE A 30 -52.53 -32.91 24.09
N LEU A 31 -53.85 -33.13 24.13
CA LEU A 31 -54.81 -32.19 24.73
C LEU A 31 -54.62 -32.07 26.24
N LEU A 32 -54.38 -33.18 26.95
CA LEU A 32 -54.06 -33.18 28.38
C LEU A 32 -52.72 -32.48 28.66
N PHE A 33 -51.73 -32.68 27.80
CA PHE A 33 -50.44 -31.99 27.91
C PHE A 33 -50.56 -30.48 27.65
N ALA A 34 -51.38 -30.08 26.66
CA ALA A 34 -51.63 -28.68 26.34
C ALA A 34 -52.43 -27.96 27.45
N VAL A 35 -53.43 -28.61 28.06
CA VAL A 35 -54.16 -28.07 29.22
C VAL A 35 -53.25 -27.95 30.45
N GLY A 36 -52.37 -28.94 30.67
CA GLY A 36 -51.34 -28.88 31.70
C GLY A 36 -50.37 -27.72 31.48
N ALA A 37 -49.87 -27.55 30.26
CA ALA A 37 -48.99 -26.44 29.90
C ALA A 37 -49.67 -25.06 30.04
N TYR A 38 -50.95 -24.96 29.68
CA TYR A 38 -51.74 -23.73 29.85
C TYR A 38 -51.96 -23.35 31.32
N TYR A 39 -52.23 -24.33 32.19
CA TYR A 39 -52.33 -24.10 33.64
C TYR A 39 -50.99 -23.72 34.29
N ILE A 40 -49.88 -24.32 33.82
CA ILE A 40 -48.52 -23.94 34.25
C ILE A 40 -48.18 -22.50 33.84
N TYR A 41 -48.61 -22.08 32.64
CA TYR A 41 -48.37 -20.73 32.12
C TYR A 41 -49.22 -19.66 32.83
N THR A 42 -50.44 -19.98 33.26
CA THR A 42 -51.36 -19.01 33.88
C THR A 42 -51.22 -18.87 35.40
N PHE A 43 -50.68 -19.86 36.11
CA PHE A 43 -50.51 -19.84 37.58
C PHE A 43 -49.07 -20.10 38.02
N ALA A 44 -48.12 -19.33 37.47
CA ALA A 44 -46.68 -19.45 37.71
C ALA A 44 -46.20 -19.00 39.12
N SER A 45 -46.97 -19.26 40.18
CA SER A 45 -46.58 -18.95 41.58
C SER A 45 -46.65 -20.13 42.57
N PHE A 46 -46.98 -21.35 42.13
CA PHE A 46 -46.93 -22.55 42.99
C PHE A 46 -46.21 -23.72 42.29
N THR A 47 -44.89 -23.82 42.51
CA THR A 47 -43.99 -24.72 41.77
C THR A 47 -44.15 -26.22 42.09
N TRP A 48 -44.80 -26.60 43.19
CA TRP A 48 -44.90 -28.01 43.60
C TRP A 48 -46.10 -28.78 42.98
N PHE A 49 -47.21 -28.11 42.67
CA PHE A 49 -48.40 -28.79 42.10
C PHE A 49 -48.24 -29.10 40.60
N ALA A 50 -47.53 -28.23 39.86
CA ALA A 50 -47.23 -28.44 38.45
C ALA A 50 -46.37 -29.71 38.21
N LEU A 51 -45.39 -29.96 39.08
CA LEU A 51 -44.53 -31.14 38.99
C LEU A 51 -45.33 -32.44 39.22
N ALA A 52 -46.24 -32.44 40.19
CA ALA A 52 -47.07 -33.61 40.51
C ALA A 52 -48.00 -34.00 39.34
N TYR A 53 -48.63 -33.04 38.68
CA TYR A 53 -49.48 -33.30 37.50
C TYR A 53 -48.67 -33.78 36.29
N PHE A 54 -47.46 -33.29 36.10
CA PHE A 54 -46.56 -33.76 35.04
C PHE A 54 -46.19 -35.24 35.23
N PHE A 55 -45.80 -35.65 36.44
CA PHE A 55 -45.47 -37.04 36.74
C PHE A 55 -46.69 -37.97 36.68
N LEU A 56 -47.88 -37.51 37.08
CA LEU A 56 -49.11 -38.30 36.95
C LEU A 56 -49.47 -38.53 35.47
N GLY A 57 -49.37 -37.49 34.63
CA GLY A 57 -49.62 -37.57 33.19
C GLY A 57 -48.63 -38.50 32.48
N ALA A 58 -47.34 -38.41 32.80
CA ALA A 58 -46.31 -39.29 32.28
C ALA A 58 -46.55 -40.76 32.69
N GLY A 59 -47.02 -41.01 33.92
CA GLY A 59 -47.38 -42.34 34.40
C GLY A 59 -48.53 -42.97 33.62
N PHE A 60 -49.61 -42.23 33.36
CA PHE A 60 -50.73 -42.73 32.55
C PHE A 60 -50.35 -42.97 31.08
N PHE A 61 -49.47 -42.13 30.51
CA PHE A 61 -48.96 -42.32 29.15
C PHE A 61 -48.13 -43.60 29.02
N LEU A 62 -47.22 -43.84 29.96
CA LEU A 62 -46.40 -45.07 29.99
C LEU A 62 -47.24 -46.32 30.23
N PHE A 63 -48.29 -46.24 31.05
CA PHE A 63 -49.20 -47.36 31.27
C PHE A 63 -50.06 -47.67 30.03
N GLY A 64 -50.49 -46.63 29.29
CA GLY A 64 -51.17 -46.80 28.00
C GLY A 64 -50.30 -47.49 26.96
N LEU A 65 -49.03 -47.08 26.84
CA LEU A 65 -48.02 -47.73 26.00
C LEU A 65 -47.79 -49.19 26.38
N PHE A 66 -47.78 -49.51 27.67
CA PHE A 66 -47.61 -50.88 28.16
C PHE A 66 -48.80 -51.78 27.79
N ILE A 67 -50.04 -51.28 27.89
CA ILE A 67 -51.23 -52.05 27.47
C ILE A 67 -51.27 -52.22 25.95
N ALA A 68 -50.95 -51.18 25.18
CA ALA A 68 -50.85 -51.26 23.72
C ALA A 68 -49.81 -52.31 23.30
N PHE A 69 -48.62 -52.31 23.93
CA PHE A 69 -47.57 -53.29 23.67
C PHE A 69 -48.00 -54.73 24.02
N LYS A 70 -48.71 -54.94 25.14
CA LYS A 70 -49.27 -56.25 25.52
C LYS A 70 -50.34 -56.73 24.54
N MET A 71 -51.17 -55.84 23.99
CA MET A 71 -52.17 -56.19 22.97
C MET A 71 -51.55 -56.52 21.61
N VAL A 72 -50.52 -55.78 21.17
CA VAL A 72 -49.76 -56.10 19.94
C VAL A 72 -49.11 -57.47 20.03
N LYS A 73 -48.50 -57.81 21.18
CA LYS A 73 -47.93 -59.15 21.42
C LYS A 73 -48.97 -60.28 21.43
N ALA A 74 -50.20 -60.00 21.86
CA ALA A 74 -51.28 -60.99 21.84
C ALA A 74 -51.82 -61.24 20.42
N PHE A 75 -51.83 -60.23 19.56
CA PHE A 75 -52.34 -60.33 18.18
C PHE A 75 -51.33 -60.96 17.19
N GLN A 76 -50.02 -60.76 17.41
CA GLN A 76 -48.98 -61.35 16.56
C GLN A 76 -48.85 -62.89 16.70
N ARG A 77 -49.45 -63.50 17.74
CA ARG A 77 -49.25 -64.92 18.05
C ARG A 77 -50.24 -65.90 17.41
N GLU A 78 -51.39 -65.47 16.92
CA GLU A 78 -52.47 -66.43 16.57
C GLU A 78 -52.94 -66.48 15.10
N ASP A 79 -52.68 -65.53 14.19
CA ASP A 79 -53.37 -65.56 12.87
C ASP A 79 -52.58 -65.18 11.58
N LEU A 80 -51.25 -64.99 11.59
CA LEU A 80 -50.51 -64.50 10.40
C LEU A 80 -49.81 -65.52 9.45
N PRO A 81 -49.63 -66.84 9.70
CA PRO A 81 -48.83 -67.67 8.80
C PRO A 81 -49.51 -68.06 7.46
N ILE A 82 -50.77 -67.69 7.22
CA ILE A 82 -51.58 -68.27 6.13
C ILE A 82 -51.56 -67.42 4.83
N PHE A 83 -50.98 -66.21 4.83
CA PHE A 83 -51.04 -65.29 3.66
C PHE A 83 -49.79 -65.25 2.75
N LEU A 84 -48.73 -66.00 3.03
CA LEU A 84 -47.41 -65.81 2.40
C LEU A 84 -47.05 -66.74 1.21
N ASN A 85 -47.86 -67.73 0.84
CA ASN A 85 -47.48 -68.74 -0.16
C ASN A 85 -48.49 -68.91 -1.33
N ILE A 86 -48.73 -67.85 -2.11
CA ILE A 86 -49.35 -68.00 -3.45
C ILE A 86 -48.46 -67.25 -4.44
N THR A 87 -47.77 -67.97 -5.32
CA THR A 87 -47.00 -67.44 -6.45
C THR A 87 -47.66 -67.92 -7.73
N ASP A 88 -48.11 -67.01 -8.59
CA ASP A 88 -48.69 -67.36 -9.88
C ASP A 88 -47.58 -67.60 -10.93
N SER A 89 -47.85 -68.44 -11.92
CA SER A 89 -46.88 -68.74 -13.00
C SER A 89 -46.54 -67.54 -13.89
N ALA A 90 -47.24 -66.42 -13.75
CA ALA A 90 -46.99 -65.17 -14.47
C ALA A 90 -45.90 -64.28 -13.81
N ASP A 91 -45.47 -64.64 -12.59
CA ASP A 91 -44.60 -63.79 -11.76
C ASP A 91 -43.10 -64.16 -11.86
N VAL A 92 -42.75 -65.12 -12.71
CA VAL A 92 -41.40 -65.65 -12.88
C VAL A 92 -40.91 -65.52 -14.32
N ASP A 93 -39.62 -65.22 -14.48
CA ASP A 93 -38.92 -65.22 -15.75
C ASP A 93 -38.89 -66.65 -16.36
N PRO A 94 -39.35 -66.86 -17.60
CA PRO A 94 -39.50 -68.19 -18.17
C PRO A 94 -38.18 -68.86 -18.57
N GLU A 95 -37.08 -68.10 -18.72
CA GLU A 95 -35.75 -68.67 -19.03
C GLU A 95 -35.06 -69.18 -17.76
N THR A 96 -35.24 -68.53 -16.61
CA THR A 96 -34.51 -68.82 -15.36
C THR A 96 -35.41 -69.45 -14.27
N GLY A 97 -36.72 -69.19 -14.32
CA GLY A 97 -37.69 -69.58 -13.29
C GLY A 97 -37.57 -68.78 -11.98
N LEU A 98 -36.92 -67.62 -12.01
CA LEU A 98 -36.77 -66.69 -10.87
C LEU A 98 -37.80 -65.56 -10.97
N LEU A 99 -38.08 -64.85 -9.88
CA LEU A 99 -39.09 -63.77 -9.89
C LEU A 99 -38.67 -62.61 -10.80
N TYR A 100 -39.61 -62.01 -11.51
CA TYR A 100 -39.36 -60.72 -12.17
C TYR A 100 -39.06 -59.63 -11.14
N LEU A 101 -38.36 -58.57 -11.57
CA LEU A 101 -37.95 -57.46 -10.70
C LEU A 101 -39.10 -56.87 -9.88
N ASP A 102 -40.28 -56.63 -10.48
CA ASP A 102 -41.42 -56.04 -9.78
C ASP A 102 -41.91 -56.95 -8.64
N THR A 103 -42.13 -58.25 -8.93
CA THR A 103 -42.57 -59.22 -7.92
C THR A 103 -41.50 -59.47 -6.86
N PHE A 104 -40.23 -59.50 -7.26
CA PHE A 104 -39.10 -59.57 -6.33
C PHE A 104 -39.11 -58.36 -5.38
N SER A 105 -39.28 -57.15 -5.92
CA SER A 105 -39.29 -55.90 -5.16
C SER A 105 -40.43 -55.88 -4.13
N ASP A 106 -41.64 -56.32 -4.50
CA ASP A 106 -42.77 -56.41 -3.58
C ASP A 106 -42.50 -57.37 -2.41
N LYS A 107 -41.92 -58.55 -2.70
CA LYS A 107 -41.52 -59.50 -1.65
C LYS A 107 -40.37 -58.99 -0.80
N ALA A 108 -39.40 -58.32 -1.42
CA ALA A 108 -38.26 -57.73 -0.75
C ALA A 108 -38.69 -56.64 0.24
N ILE A 109 -39.59 -55.73 -0.18
CA ILE A 109 -40.16 -54.68 0.68
C ILE A 109 -40.91 -55.29 1.87
N GLN A 110 -41.71 -56.34 1.64
CA GLN A 110 -42.43 -57.04 2.71
C GLN A 110 -41.46 -57.72 3.69
N GLN A 111 -40.41 -58.38 3.19
CA GLN A 111 -39.38 -58.99 4.03
C GLN A 111 -38.63 -57.95 4.86
N LEU A 112 -38.28 -56.81 4.27
CA LEU A 112 -37.62 -55.70 4.96
C LEU A 112 -38.50 -55.15 6.10
N ALA A 113 -39.81 -55.04 5.87
CA ALA A 113 -40.76 -54.50 6.84
C ALA A 113 -41.05 -55.43 8.04
N ILE A 114 -40.86 -56.74 7.88
CA ILE A 114 -41.24 -57.75 8.88
C ILE A 114 -40.02 -58.33 9.63
N SER A 115 -38.81 -58.23 9.05
CA SER A 115 -37.59 -58.76 9.66
C SER A 115 -37.22 -58.03 10.95
N MET A 116 -36.83 -58.80 11.99
CA MET A 116 -36.26 -58.25 13.23
C MET A 116 -34.72 -58.33 13.26
N SER A 117 -34.11 -58.86 12.21
CA SER A 117 -32.66 -59.04 12.03
C SER A 117 -32.20 -58.36 10.74
N ASP A 118 -30.89 -58.17 10.59
CA ASP A 118 -30.34 -57.61 9.35
C ASP A 118 -30.69 -58.46 8.13
N VAL A 119 -31.06 -57.77 7.05
CA VAL A 119 -31.40 -58.33 5.75
C VAL A 119 -30.33 -57.91 4.76
N TYR A 120 -29.90 -58.82 3.90
CA TYR A 120 -28.89 -58.56 2.88
C TYR A 120 -29.49 -58.70 1.50
N LEU A 121 -29.23 -57.72 0.63
CA LEU A 121 -29.53 -57.79 -0.79
C LEU A 121 -28.22 -57.91 -1.55
N ALA A 122 -28.12 -58.90 -2.43
CA ALA A 122 -26.99 -59.10 -3.32
C ALA A 122 -27.42 -59.01 -4.78
N VAL A 123 -26.60 -58.35 -5.58
CA VAL A 123 -26.67 -58.26 -7.04
C VAL A 123 -25.54 -59.10 -7.59
N PHE A 124 -25.89 -60.11 -8.40
CA PHE A 124 -24.97 -60.93 -9.16
C PHE A 124 -25.04 -60.48 -10.62
N GLU A 125 -23.92 -60.00 -11.15
CA GLU A 125 -23.78 -59.58 -12.54
C GLU A 125 -22.93 -60.62 -13.26
N ILE A 126 -23.44 -61.17 -14.36
CA ILE A 126 -22.71 -62.13 -15.19
C ILE A 126 -22.36 -61.44 -16.52
N GLU A 127 -21.17 -60.88 -16.57
CA GLU A 127 -20.62 -60.21 -17.76
C GLU A 127 -20.55 -61.21 -18.94
N GLY A 128 -20.94 -60.77 -20.14
CA GLY A 128 -20.96 -61.59 -21.35
C GLY A 128 -22.23 -62.40 -21.55
N LEU A 129 -23.08 -62.55 -20.52
CA LEU A 129 -24.31 -63.34 -20.60
C LEU A 129 -25.37 -62.70 -21.52
N GLU A 130 -25.38 -61.38 -21.64
CA GLU A 130 -26.19 -60.60 -22.59
C GLU A 130 -25.89 -60.98 -24.05
N HIS A 131 -24.66 -61.43 -24.33
CA HIS A 131 -24.22 -61.85 -25.65
C HIS A 131 -24.28 -63.37 -25.86
N LEU A 132 -24.70 -64.16 -24.85
CA LEU A 132 -24.70 -65.63 -24.87
C LEU A 132 -25.34 -66.23 -26.13
N ARG A 133 -26.45 -65.67 -26.61
CA ARG A 133 -27.14 -66.14 -27.83
C ARG A 133 -26.26 -66.11 -29.08
N HIS A 134 -25.32 -65.16 -29.17
CA HIS A 134 -24.37 -65.08 -30.29
C HIS A 134 -23.33 -66.21 -30.24
N PHE A 135 -22.95 -66.64 -29.03
CA PHE A 135 -21.93 -67.66 -28.82
C PHE A 135 -22.45 -69.09 -28.99
N VAL A 136 -23.67 -69.39 -28.52
CA VAL A 136 -24.18 -70.77 -28.45
C VAL A 136 -25.52 -71.02 -29.16
N GLY A 137 -26.19 -69.97 -29.67
CA GLY A 137 -27.51 -70.04 -30.30
C GLY A 137 -28.68 -70.01 -29.29
N SER A 138 -29.88 -69.66 -29.76
CA SER A 138 -31.01 -69.33 -28.88
C SER A 138 -31.46 -70.45 -27.93
N GLN A 139 -31.56 -71.70 -28.42
CA GLN A 139 -32.03 -72.81 -27.58
C GLN A 139 -31.04 -73.14 -26.46
N LYS A 140 -29.75 -73.27 -26.80
CA LYS A 140 -28.70 -73.54 -25.80
C LYS A 140 -28.54 -72.40 -24.80
N ALA A 141 -28.69 -71.15 -25.26
CA ALA A 141 -28.65 -70.00 -24.36
C ALA A 141 -29.78 -70.03 -23.33
N ALA A 142 -31.00 -70.46 -23.72
CA ALA A 142 -32.10 -70.66 -22.80
C ALA A 142 -31.82 -71.81 -21.81
N ASP A 143 -31.26 -72.93 -22.30
CA ASP A 143 -30.90 -74.07 -21.46
C ASP A 143 -29.86 -73.69 -20.38
N ILE A 144 -28.82 -72.91 -20.74
CA ILE A 144 -27.79 -72.43 -19.81
C ILE A 144 -28.37 -71.45 -18.78
N LYS A 145 -29.26 -70.54 -19.19
CA LYS A 145 -29.92 -69.63 -18.26
C LYS A 145 -30.85 -70.37 -17.30
N ALA A 146 -31.50 -71.44 -17.76
CA ALA A 146 -32.27 -72.33 -16.90
C ALA A 146 -31.37 -73.03 -15.88
N GLU A 147 -30.19 -73.50 -16.30
CA GLU A 147 -29.18 -74.12 -15.42
C GLU A 147 -28.67 -73.13 -14.36
N ILE A 148 -28.36 -71.89 -14.75
CA ILE A 148 -28.02 -70.80 -13.80
C ILE A 148 -29.17 -70.54 -12.83
N GLY A 149 -30.41 -70.46 -13.33
CA GLY A 149 -31.60 -70.29 -12.50
C GLY A 149 -31.81 -71.44 -11.51
N ASP A 150 -31.48 -72.67 -11.91
CA ASP A 150 -31.55 -73.85 -11.05
C ASP A 150 -30.48 -73.84 -9.95
N VAL A 151 -29.28 -73.29 -10.23
CA VAL A 151 -28.26 -73.03 -9.19
C VAL A 151 -28.79 -72.06 -8.13
N PHE A 152 -29.42 -70.94 -8.55
CA PHE A 152 -30.06 -70.02 -7.60
C PHE A 152 -31.18 -70.70 -6.79
N LYS A 153 -32.06 -71.50 -7.41
CA LYS A 153 -33.11 -72.25 -6.68
C LYS A 153 -32.52 -73.28 -5.70
N MET A 154 -31.44 -73.95 -6.08
CA MET A 154 -30.71 -74.85 -5.19
C MET A 154 -30.13 -74.11 -3.99
N TYR A 155 -29.59 -72.90 -4.21
CA TYR A 155 -29.13 -72.02 -3.15
C TYR A 155 -30.26 -71.67 -2.16
N GLN A 156 -31.43 -71.26 -2.65
CA GLN A 156 -32.61 -71.01 -1.81
C GLN A 156 -33.06 -72.27 -1.04
N LYS A 157 -33.02 -73.45 -1.67
CA LYS A 157 -33.38 -74.72 -1.00
C LYS A 157 -32.41 -75.11 0.12
N ARG A 158 -31.10 -74.87 -0.07
CA ARG A 158 -30.06 -75.17 0.94
C ARG A 158 -30.15 -74.24 2.15
N MET A 159 -30.41 -72.96 1.89
CA MET A 159 -30.56 -71.92 2.93
C MET A 159 -31.94 -71.94 3.61
N GLY A 160 -32.93 -72.52 2.94
CA GLY A 160 -34.32 -72.59 3.36
C GLY A 160 -35.18 -71.53 2.65
N GLU A 161 -36.28 -71.97 2.05
CA GLU A 161 -37.17 -71.12 1.22
C GLU A 161 -37.76 -69.92 1.98
N ARG A 162 -37.86 -70.02 3.30
CA ARG A 162 -38.29 -68.91 4.18
C ARG A 162 -37.25 -67.79 4.27
N PHE A 163 -35.98 -68.11 4.02
CA PHE A 163 -34.87 -67.21 4.32
C PHE A 163 -34.27 -66.51 3.10
N VAL A 164 -34.53 -67.03 1.90
CA VAL A 164 -33.96 -66.52 0.66
C VAL A 164 -35.07 -66.21 -0.32
N THR A 165 -35.01 -65.04 -0.94
CA THR A 165 -35.84 -64.65 -2.08
C THR A 165 -34.93 -64.37 -3.27
N LEU A 166 -35.32 -64.85 -4.45
CA LEU A 166 -34.52 -64.81 -5.67
C LEU A 166 -35.26 -64.06 -6.76
N GLY A 167 -34.55 -63.20 -7.47
CA GLY A 167 -35.09 -62.41 -8.58
C GLY A 167 -34.14 -62.40 -9.77
N CYS A 168 -34.71 -62.15 -10.94
CA CYS A 168 -34.01 -61.84 -12.18
C CYS A 168 -34.33 -60.38 -12.51
N LYS A 169 -33.35 -59.49 -12.36
CA LYS A 169 -33.49 -58.05 -12.66
C LYS A 169 -33.45 -57.83 -14.16
N SER A 170 -32.52 -58.50 -14.83
CA SER A 170 -32.34 -58.50 -16.27
C SER A 170 -31.73 -59.83 -16.69
N GLY A 171 -31.63 -60.11 -18.00
CA GLY A 171 -31.12 -61.39 -18.49
C GLY A 171 -29.66 -61.73 -18.14
N HIS A 172 -28.95 -60.86 -17.41
CA HIS A 172 -27.57 -61.01 -16.91
C HIS A 172 -27.38 -60.52 -15.46
N GLU A 173 -28.41 -59.97 -14.82
CA GLU A 173 -28.36 -59.48 -13.43
C GLU A 173 -29.39 -60.24 -12.56
N PHE A 174 -28.89 -60.86 -11.50
CA PHE A 174 -29.67 -61.69 -10.60
C PHE A 174 -29.65 -61.11 -9.18
N LEU A 175 -30.77 -61.23 -8.49
CA LEU A 175 -30.97 -60.65 -7.17
C LEU A 175 -31.18 -61.76 -6.14
N VAL A 176 -30.48 -61.65 -5.02
CA VAL A 176 -30.62 -62.56 -3.88
C VAL A 176 -30.85 -61.74 -2.63
N MET A 177 -32.02 -61.89 -2.01
CA MET A 177 -32.31 -61.31 -0.70
C MET A 177 -32.28 -62.40 0.36
N THR A 178 -31.51 -62.18 1.42
CA THR A 178 -31.34 -63.13 2.52
C THR A 178 -31.65 -62.46 3.85
N ASN A 179 -32.34 -63.17 4.76
CA ASN A 179 -32.63 -62.70 6.12
C ASN A 179 -32.02 -63.64 7.17
N GLU A 180 -31.80 -63.13 8.39
CA GLU A 180 -31.39 -63.93 9.56
C GLU A 180 -30.05 -64.70 9.40
N VAL A 181 -29.09 -64.15 8.62
CA VAL A 181 -27.74 -64.73 8.43
C VAL A 181 -26.65 -63.79 8.99
N GLU A 182 -25.59 -64.32 9.62
CA GLU A 182 -24.44 -63.51 10.05
C GLU A 182 -23.54 -63.10 8.87
N LEU A 183 -22.91 -61.92 8.94
CA LEU A 183 -22.10 -61.33 7.85
C LEU A 183 -20.92 -62.21 7.39
N LYS A 184 -20.38 -63.08 8.24
CA LYS A 184 -19.30 -64.02 7.84
C LYS A 184 -19.81 -65.17 6.98
N ASP A 185 -21.03 -65.60 7.25
CA ASP A 185 -21.64 -66.70 6.54
C ASP A 185 -22.13 -66.22 5.16
N ILE A 186 -22.70 -65.01 5.08
CA ILE A 186 -23.26 -64.50 3.82
C ILE A 186 -22.21 -64.33 2.72
N GLN A 187 -21.01 -63.86 3.05
CA GLN A 187 -19.92 -63.74 2.08
C GLN A 187 -19.50 -65.13 1.55
N THR A 188 -19.41 -66.12 2.43
CA THR A 188 -19.07 -67.51 2.06
C THR A 188 -20.15 -68.10 1.17
N TYR A 189 -21.41 -67.86 1.50
CA TYR A 189 -22.54 -68.35 0.71
C TYR A 189 -22.63 -67.71 -0.67
N HIS A 190 -22.47 -66.39 -0.77
CA HIS A 190 -22.41 -65.72 -2.07
C HIS A 190 -21.21 -66.18 -2.89
N LYS A 191 -20.05 -66.41 -2.27
CA LYS A 191 -18.87 -66.94 -2.96
C LYS A 191 -19.11 -68.34 -3.52
N ASN A 192 -19.68 -69.23 -2.72
CA ASN A 192 -20.04 -70.58 -3.19
C ASN A 192 -21.03 -70.53 -4.37
N LEU A 193 -21.99 -69.60 -4.32
CA LEU A 193 -22.93 -69.37 -5.42
C LEU A 193 -22.23 -68.84 -6.68
N MET A 194 -21.30 -67.88 -6.54
CA MET A 194 -20.45 -67.42 -7.66
C MET A 194 -19.64 -68.57 -8.25
N ASP A 195 -19.01 -69.41 -7.42
CA ASP A 195 -18.19 -70.53 -7.85
C ASP A 195 -19.00 -71.60 -8.60
N GLU A 196 -20.22 -71.89 -8.15
CA GLU A 196 -21.14 -72.82 -8.83
C GLU A 196 -21.58 -72.28 -10.20
N ILE A 197 -21.86 -70.98 -10.30
CA ILE A 197 -22.18 -70.33 -11.59
C ILE A 197 -20.95 -70.33 -12.51
N ASN A 198 -19.77 -69.97 -11.98
CA ASN A 198 -18.52 -70.01 -12.73
C ASN A 198 -18.21 -71.41 -13.28
N ALA A 199 -18.51 -72.48 -12.54
CA ALA A 199 -18.33 -73.85 -13.00
C ALA A 199 -19.16 -74.17 -14.27
N ILE A 200 -20.38 -73.63 -14.37
CA ILE A 200 -21.22 -73.74 -15.59
C ILE A 200 -20.57 -72.96 -16.73
N LEU A 201 -20.15 -71.72 -16.48
CA LEU A 201 -19.60 -70.82 -17.49
C LEU A 201 -18.27 -71.31 -18.07
N LEU A 202 -17.44 -72.01 -17.28
CA LEU A 202 -16.18 -72.63 -17.71
C LEU A 202 -16.35 -73.71 -18.78
N HIS A 203 -17.54 -74.30 -18.90
CA HIS A 203 -17.83 -75.32 -19.92
C HIS A 203 -18.35 -74.71 -21.24
N LEU A 204 -18.50 -73.39 -21.32
CA LEU A 204 -18.96 -72.69 -22.52
C LEU A 204 -17.81 -72.39 -23.50
N PRO A 205 -18.07 -72.36 -24.82
CA PRO A 205 -17.10 -71.85 -25.78
C PRO A 205 -16.80 -70.36 -25.50
N SER A 206 -15.53 -69.99 -25.57
CA SER A 206 -15.04 -68.64 -25.20
C SER A 206 -15.35 -68.28 -23.75
N SER A 207 -15.11 -69.22 -22.83
CA SER A 207 -15.30 -69.03 -21.38
C SER A 207 -14.54 -67.82 -20.83
N GLU A 208 -13.45 -67.38 -21.48
CA GLU A 208 -12.73 -66.15 -21.12
C GLU A 208 -13.58 -64.87 -21.22
N ASN A 209 -14.71 -64.89 -21.92
CA ASN A 209 -15.61 -63.74 -22.06
C ASN A 209 -16.70 -63.67 -20.99
N PHE A 210 -16.71 -64.59 -20.01
CA PHE A 210 -17.73 -64.64 -18.97
C PHE A 210 -17.11 -64.49 -17.58
N CYS A 211 -17.59 -63.50 -16.83
CA CYS A 211 -17.16 -63.24 -15.46
C CYS A 211 -18.39 -63.03 -14.58
N VAL A 212 -18.37 -63.60 -13.38
CA VAL A 212 -19.41 -63.38 -12.36
C VAL A 212 -18.88 -62.41 -11.32
N TYR A 213 -19.63 -61.34 -11.08
CA TYR A 213 -19.38 -60.38 -10.01
C TYR A 213 -20.56 -60.36 -9.03
N CYS A 214 -20.27 -60.17 -7.75
CA CYS A 214 -21.30 -60.08 -6.72
C CYS A 214 -21.05 -58.86 -5.84
N GLY A 215 -22.04 -57.99 -5.74
CA GLY A 215 -22.09 -56.90 -4.77
C GLY A 215 -23.25 -57.09 -3.81
N TYR A 216 -23.07 -56.77 -2.53
CA TYR A 216 -24.15 -56.88 -1.56
C TYR A 216 -24.16 -55.76 -0.52
N ALA A 217 -25.35 -55.42 -0.04
CA ALA A 217 -25.60 -54.39 0.97
C ALA A 217 -26.53 -54.92 2.06
N SER A 218 -26.46 -54.31 3.25
CA SER A 218 -27.26 -54.71 4.41
C SER A 218 -28.28 -53.66 4.80
N SER A 219 -29.41 -54.07 5.37
CA SER A 219 -30.43 -53.19 5.97
C SER A 219 -29.89 -52.27 7.07
N SER A 220 -28.74 -52.61 7.66
CA SER A 220 -28.01 -51.73 8.58
C SER A 220 -27.44 -50.48 7.88
N GLN A 221 -27.23 -50.54 6.57
CA GLN A 221 -26.70 -49.45 5.73
C GLN A 221 -27.82 -48.73 4.96
N GLY A 222 -28.82 -49.45 4.43
CA GLY A 222 -29.97 -48.89 3.72
C GLY A 222 -31.30 -49.29 4.35
N LYS A 223 -32.20 -48.34 4.62
CA LYS A 223 -33.44 -48.62 5.38
C LYS A 223 -34.65 -48.94 4.52
N ILE A 224 -34.57 -48.63 3.23
CA ILE A 224 -35.60 -48.93 2.24
C ILE A 224 -35.00 -49.82 1.15
N TYR A 225 -35.86 -50.53 0.42
CA TYR A 225 -35.46 -51.43 -0.65
C TYR A 225 -34.60 -50.74 -1.71
N ASP A 226 -35.00 -49.54 -2.13
CA ASP A 226 -34.30 -48.78 -3.17
C ASP A 226 -32.85 -48.48 -2.78
N ASP A 227 -32.60 -48.07 -1.51
CA ASP A 227 -31.25 -47.85 -0.99
C ASP A 227 -30.40 -49.12 -1.10
N LEU A 228 -30.95 -50.28 -0.68
CA LEU A 228 -30.24 -51.55 -0.73
C LEU A 228 -29.92 -51.99 -2.16
N LEU A 229 -30.85 -51.78 -3.09
CA LEU A 229 -30.66 -52.12 -4.49
C LEU A 229 -29.56 -51.24 -5.11
N THR A 230 -29.58 -49.93 -4.82
CA THR A 230 -28.53 -49.00 -5.24
C THR A 230 -27.18 -49.38 -4.65
N TYR A 231 -27.11 -49.69 -3.35
CA TYR A 231 -25.86 -50.01 -2.65
C TYR A 231 -25.27 -51.36 -3.09
N ALA A 232 -26.10 -52.39 -3.24
CA ALA A 232 -25.67 -53.69 -3.73
C ALA A 232 -25.23 -53.61 -5.20
N GLY A 233 -25.95 -52.85 -6.02
CA GLY A 233 -25.56 -52.57 -7.41
C GLY A 233 -24.24 -51.81 -7.52
N PHE A 234 -24.02 -50.79 -6.68
CA PHE A 234 -22.74 -50.08 -6.60
C PHE A 234 -21.58 -51.01 -6.23
N ALA A 235 -21.79 -51.87 -5.23
CA ALA A 235 -20.77 -52.84 -4.83
C ALA A 235 -20.48 -53.88 -5.93
N ALA A 236 -21.46 -54.24 -6.74
CA ALA A 236 -21.29 -55.17 -7.87
C ALA A 236 -20.50 -54.50 -9.00
N MET A 237 -20.81 -53.24 -9.30
CA MET A 237 -20.04 -52.41 -10.23
C MET A 237 -18.59 -52.25 -9.76
N GLU A 238 -18.33 -51.96 -8.48
CA GLU A 238 -16.97 -51.93 -7.94
C GLU A 238 -16.25 -53.29 -8.07
N ALA A 239 -16.97 -54.39 -7.84
CA ALA A 239 -16.41 -55.73 -8.02
C ALA A 239 -16.00 -55.97 -9.48
N SER A 240 -16.83 -55.56 -10.44
CA SER A 240 -16.54 -55.62 -11.88
C SER A 240 -15.35 -54.74 -12.27
N MET A 241 -15.35 -53.45 -11.89
CA MET A 241 -14.28 -52.49 -12.20
C MET A 241 -12.90 -52.92 -11.71
N PHE A 242 -12.83 -53.57 -10.54
CA PHE A 242 -11.58 -54.04 -9.96
C PHE A 242 -11.31 -55.53 -10.22
N SER A 243 -12.11 -56.18 -11.08
CA SER A 243 -12.03 -57.61 -11.40
C SER A 243 -11.94 -58.50 -10.15
N LYS A 244 -12.74 -58.19 -9.12
CA LYS A 244 -12.75 -58.91 -7.85
C LYS A 244 -13.48 -60.24 -8.02
N SER A 245 -12.81 -61.34 -7.68
CA SER A 245 -13.37 -62.70 -7.70
C SER A 245 -14.12 -63.08 -6.43
N GLU A 246 -14.30 -62.16 -5.48
CA GLU A 246 -15.02 -62.39 -4.23
C GLU A 246 -16.21 -61.44 -4.09
N PRO A 247 -17.29 -61.84 -3.39
CA PRO A 247 -18.41 -60.95 -3.12
C PRO A 247 -17.97 -59.67 -2.41
N HIS A 248 -18.37 -58.52 -2.96
CA HIS A 248 -17.98 -57.21 -2.47
C HIS A 248 -19.08 -56.59 -1.61
N TYR A 249 -18.75 -56.26 -0.36
CA TYR A 249 -19.68 -55.60 0.56
C TYR A 249 -19.68 -54.08 0.33
N PHE A 250 -20.87 -53.49 0.28
CA PHE A 250 -21.02 -52.06 0.13
C PHE A 250 -20.27 -51.27 1.21
N SER A 251 -19.53 -50.25 0.77
CA SER A 251 -18.85 -49.30 1.63
C SER A 251 -19.34 -47.89 1.37
N GLN A 252 -19.95 -47.28 2.39
CA GLN A 252 -20.38 -45.87 2.33
C GLN A 252 -19.21 -44.93 2.01
N ASP A 253 -18.01 -45.25 2.51
CA ASP A 253 -16.80 -44.46 2.25
C ASP A 253 -16.28 -44.63 0.83
N ALA A 254 -16.51 -45.79 0.19
CA ALA A 254 -16.19 -45.98 -1.22
C ALA A 254 -17.15 -45.19 -2.13
N LEU A 255 -18.45 -45.25 -1.87
CA LEU A 255 -19.46 -44.46 -2.60
C LEU A 255 -19.18 -42.96 -2.52
N LYS A 256 -18.96 -42.43 -1.32
CA LYS A 256 -18.63 -41.00 -1.14
C LYS A 256 -17.35 -40.58 -1.84
N ARG A 257 -16.32 -41.44 -1.85
CA ARG A 257 -15.08 -41.18 -2.60
C ARG A 257 -15.35 -41.10 -4.09
N GLN A 258 -16.10 -42.05 -4.65
CA GLN A 258 -16.44 -42.04 -6.07
C GLN A 258 -17.31 -40.83 -6.46
N GLU A 259 -18.30 -40.46 -5.65
CA GLU A 259 -19.09 -39.24 -5.84
C GLU A 259 -18.22 -37.99 -5.82
N THR A 260 -17.27 -37.91 -4.88
CA THR A 260 -16.33 -36.79 -4.78
C THR A 260 -15.43 -36.71 -6.02
N GLU A 261 -14.89 -37.84 -6.47
CA GLU A 261 -14.05 -37.91 -7.68
C GLU A 261 -14.85 -37.54 -8.94
N TYR A 262 -16.09 -38.03 -9.08
CA TYR A 262 -16.97 -37.64 -10.19
C TYR A 262 -17.22 -36.13 -10.21
N LEU A 263 -17.55 -35.54 -9.05
CA LEU A 263 -17.76 -34.09 -8.94
C LEU A 263 -16.48 -33.31 -9.23
N ARG A 264 -15.30 -33.80 -8.81
CA ARG A 264 -14.01 -33.16 -9.14
C ARG A 264 -13.74 -33.21 -10.65
N ASN A 265 -14.01 -34.36 -11.29
CA ASN A 265 -13.85 -34.53 -12.73
C ASN A 265 -14.84 -33.68 -13.56
N ASP A 266 -16.10 -33.58 -13.13
CA ASP A 266 -17.08 -32.68 -13.77
C ASP A 266 -16.67 -31.21 -13.64
N LYS A 267 -16.11 -30.81 -12.49
CA LYS A 267 -15.59 -29.45 -12.27
C LYS A 267 -14.40 -29.13 -13.18
N ILE A 268 -13.36 -29.98 -13.23
CA ILE A 268 -12.20 -29.71 -14.09
C ILE A 268 -12.61 -29.68 -15.56
N LYS A 269 -13.54 -30.55 -15.96
CA LYS A 269 -14.09 -30.54 -17.32
C LYS A 269 -14.74 -29.20 -17.65
N LYS A 270 -15.58 -28.65 -16.76
CA LYS A 270 -16.18 -27.31 -16.95
C LYS A 270 -15.13 -26.21 -17.07
N ILE A 271 -14.11 -26.22 -16.20
CA ILE A 271 -13.03 -25.21 -16.23
C ILE A 271 -12.31 -25.23 -17.57
N LEU A 272 -11.89 -26.41 -18.03
CA LEU A 272 -11.05 -26.55 -19.23
C LEU A 272 -11.89 -26.42 -20.51
N ASP A 273 -13.04 -27.09 -20.63
CA ASP A 273 -13.86 -27.03 -21.84
C ASP A 273 -14.44 -25.62 -22.06
N GLY A 274 -14.69 -24.87 -20.99
CA GLY A 274 -15.22 -23.50 -21.03
C GLY A 274 -14.15 -22.40 -20.99
N ASN A 275 -12.87 -22.73 -20.79
CA ASN A 275 -11.80 -21.78 -20.47
C ASN A 275 -12.21 -20.78 -19.36
N GLU A 276 -12.67 -21.31 -18.22
CA GLU A 276 -13.13 -20.50 -17.08
C GLU A 276 -12.00 -20.10 -16.12
N LEU A 277 -10.75 -20.14 -16.59
CA LEU A 277 -9.58 -19.70 -15.84
C LEU A 277 -9.56 -18.17 -15.71
N GLN A 278 -9.43 -17.70 -14.48
CA GLN A 278 -9.32 -16.28 -14.13
C GLN A 278 -7.94 -15.99 -13.53
N TYR A 279 -7.59 -14.71 -13.41
CA TYR A 279 -6.28 -14.29 -12.90
C TYR A 279 -6.42 -13.14 -11.91
N ASN A 280 -5.70 -13.27 -10.80
CA ASN A 280 -5.40 -12.15 -9.91
C ASN A 280 -3.97 -11.68 -10.18
N PHE A 281 -3.72 -10.39 -9.99
CA PHE A 281 -2.44 -9.75 -10.22
C PHE A 281 -1.85 -9.30 -8.90
N GLN A 282 -0.62 -9.73 -8.61
CA GLN A 282 0.12 -9.27 -7.44
C GLN A 282 1.23 -8.32 -7.89
N PRO A 283 1.37 -7.12 -7.30
CA PRO A 283 2.42 -6.18 -7.68
C PRO A 283 3.80 -6.67 -7.22
N ILE A 284 4.76 -6.55 -8.13
CA ILE A 284 6.21 -6.69 -7.88
C ILE A 284 6.79 -5.29 -7.95
N VAL A 285 7.41 -4.83 -6.87
CA VAL A 285 7.89 -3.44 -6.75
C VAL A 285 9.41 -3.37 -6.77
N SER A 286 9.93 -2.23 -7.22
CA SER A 286 11.36 -1.92 -7.11
C SER A 286 11.76 -1.78 -5.64
N ALA A 287 12.76 -2.54 -5.20
CA ALA A 287 13.35 -2.42 -3.87
C ALA A 287 14.01 -1.05 -3.61
N LYS A 288 14.26 -0.27 -4.68
CA LYS A 288 14.90 1.05 -4.63
C LYS A 288 13.90 2.18 -4.52
N THR A 289 12.82 2.13 -5.31
CA THR A 289 11.87 3.24 -5.46
C THR A 289 10.48 2.95 -4.91
N GLY A 290 10.13 1.70 -4.63
CA GLY A 290 8.77 1.29 -4.25
C GLY A 290 7.75 1.30 -5.39
N LYS A 291 8.11 1.78 -6.58
CA LYS A 291 7.23 1.77 -7.75
C LYS A 291 7.02 0.36 -8.27
N ILE A 292 5.81 0.09 -8.77
CA ILE A 292 5.48 -1.17 -9.44
C ILE A 292 6.35 -1.35 -10.69
N TYR A 293 7.15 -2.40 -10.67
CA TYR A 293 8.01 -2.84 -11.77
C TYR A 293 7.30 -3.86 -12.65
N ALA A 294 6.55 -4.78 -12.03
CA ALA A 294 5.85 -5.85 -12.70
C ALA A 294 4.64 -6.31 -11.91
N TYR A 295 3.91 -7.28 -12.45
CA TYR A 295 2.91 -8.05 -11.72
C TYR A 295 3.15 -9.53 -11.93
N GLU A 296 2.69 -10.37 -11.00
CA GLU A 296 2.53 -11.80 -11.23
C GLU A 296 1.05 -12.13 -11.46
N ALA A 297 0.75 -12.85 -12.54
CA ALA A 297 -0.59 -13.34 -12.84
C ALA A 297 -0.81 -14.71 -12.19
N LEU A 298 -1.59 -14.71 -11.12
CA LEU A 298 -1.88 -15.90 -10.34
C LEU A 298 -3.23 -16.47 -10.77
N MET A 299 -3.22 -17.68 -11.32
CA MET A 299 -4.42 -18.41 -11.75
C MET A 299 -5.43 -18.53 -10.62
N ARG A 300 -6.71 -18.36 -10.92
CA ARG A 300 -7.86 -18.51 -10.02
C ARG A 300 -9.00 -19.19 -10.77
N THR A 301 -9.87 -19.84 -10.02
CA THR A 301 -11.15 -20.34 -10.54
C THR A 301 -12.29 -19.51 -9.95
N ASN A 302 -13.46 -19.58 -10.58
CA ASN A 302 -14.66 -18.98 -10.03
C ASN A 302 -14.93 -19.54 -8.61
N LYS A 303 -15.32 -18.65 -7.69
CA LYS A 303 -15.68 -19.00 -6.30
C LYS A 303 -16.72 -20.11 -6.21
N GLU A 304 -17.63 -20.20 -7.17
CA GLU A 304 -18.65 -21.27 -7.22
C GLU A 304 -18.06 -22.66 -7.50
N ILE A 305 -16.95 -22.73 -8.25
CA ILE A 305 -16.24 -23.97 -8.57
C ILE A 305 -15.39 -24.40 -7.37
N GLY A 306 -14.70 -23.43 -6.76
CA GLY A 306 -13.94 -23.61 -5.52
C GLY A 306 -12.67 -24.44 -5.65
N PHE A 307 -12.12 -24.56 -6.86
CA PHE A 307 -10.83 -25.23 -7.08
C PHE A 307 -9.67 -24.27 -6.83
N SER A 308 -8.70 -24.70 -6.01
CA SER A 308 -7.42 -24.00 -5.92
C SER A 308 -6.61 -24.22 -7.20
N PRO A 309 -5.57 -23.41 -7.47
CA PRO A 309 -4.67 -23.66 -8.60
C PRO A 309 -4.03 -25.05 -8.55
N VAL A 310 -3.67 -25.52 -7.34
CA VAL A 310 -3.15 -26.86 -7.12
C VAL A 310 -4.19 -27.92 -7.51
N ASP A 311 -5.45 -27.76 -7.11
CA ASP A 311 -6.52 -28.68 -7.54
C ASP A 311 -6.68 -28.72 -9.05
N VAL A 312 -6.57 -27.57 -9.74
CA VAL A 312 -6.65 -27.51 -11.21
C VAL A 312 -5.51 -28.29 -11.84
N LEU A 313 -4.27 -28.04 -11.42
CA LEU A 313 -3.08 -28.70 -11.96
C LEU A 313 -3.13 -30.22 -11.71
N GLU A 314 -3.43 -30.66 -10.47
CA GLU A 314 -3.54 -32.08 -10.13
C GLU A 314 -4.64 -32.78 -10.95
N MET A 315 -5.82 -32.16 -11.09
CA MET A 315 -6.91 -32.76 -11.86
C MET A 315 -6.62 -32.74 -13.36
N ALA A 316 -5.99 -31.69 -13.88
CA ALA A 316 -5.58 -31.64 -15.28
C ALA A 316 -4.52 -32.72 -15.58
N GLU A 317 -3.54 -32.93 -14.71
CA GLU A 317 -2.54 -34.00 -14.85
C GLU A 317 -3.18 -35.39 -14.87
N ARG A 318 -4.05 -35.70 -13.91
CA ARG A 318 -4.75 -37.00 -13.85
C ARG A 318 -5.65 -37.28 -15.06
N ASN A 319 -6.07 -36.24 -15.77
CA ASN A 319 -6.92 -36.35 -16.95
C ASN A 319 -6.14 -36.19 -18.27
N ASP A 320 -4.80 -36.09 -18.23
CA ASP A 320 -3.93 -35.82 -19.39
C ASP A 320 -4.23 -34.49 -20.12
N ARG A 321 -4.63 -33.46 -19.36
CA ARG A 321 -5.07 -32.14 -19.87
C ARG A 321 -4.25 -30.94 -19.37
N LEU A 322 -3.00 -31.17 -18.94
CA LEU A 322 -2.10 -30.09 -18.51
C LEU A 322 -1.80 -29.10 -19.64
N TYR A 323 -1.75 -29.59 -20.89
CA TYR A 323 -1.50 -28.75 -22.06
C TYR A 323 -2.57 -27.67 -22.22
N GLU A 324 -3.85 -27.98 -21.99
CA GLU A 324 -4.91 -26.98 -22.04
C GLU A 324 -4.74 -25.87 -21.02
N VAL A 325 -4.23 -26.18 -19.81
CA VAL A 325 -3.93 -25.16 -18.80
C VAL A 325 -2.86 -24.21 -19.32
N GLU A 326 -1.74 -24.74 -19.82
CA GLU A 326 -0.65 -23.93 -20.40
C GLU A 326 -1.16 -23.04 -21.54
N HIS A 327 -1.86 -23.64 -22.50
CA HIS A 327 -2.42 -22.93 -23.65
C HIS A 327 -3.37 -21.79 -23.23
N TYR A 328 -4.32 -22.08 -22.33
CA TYR A 328 -5.26 -21.06 -21.86
C TYR A 328 -4.58 -19.97 -21.02
N THR A 329 -3.54 -20.29 -20.26
CA THR A 329 -2.77 -19.29 -19.52
C THR A 329 -2.12 -18.27 -20.44
N PHE A 330 -1.38 -18.70 -21.46
CA PHE A 330 -0.79 -17.76 -22.41
C PHE A 330 -1.87 -16.97 -23.17
N PHE A 331 -2.90 -17.64 -23.69
CA PHE A 331 -3.95 -16.97 -24.45
C PHE A 331 -4.68 -15.92 -23.62
N ASN A 332 -5.14 -16.28 -22.41
CA ASN A 332 -5.91 -15.37 -21.55
C ASN A 332 -5.04 -14.20 -21.06
N VAL A 333 -3.80 -14.46 -20.65
CA VAL A 333 -2.92 -13.41 -20.14
C VAL A 333 -2.54 -12.42 -21.24
N LEU A 334 -2.15 -12.89 -22.43
CA LEU A 334 -1.82 -12.00 -23.55
C LEU A 334 -3.02 -11.16 -23.98
N LYS A 335 -4.23 -11.74 -23.96
CA LYS A 335 -5.47 -11.00 -24.19
C LYS A 335 -5.68 -9.90 -23.14
N ILE A 336 -5.53 -10.22 -21.86
CA ILE A 336 -5.65 -9.24 -20.76
C ILE A 336 -4.61 -8.12 -20.91
N MET A 337 -3.36 -8.45 -21.22
CA MET A 337 -2.31 -7.45 -21.45
C MET A 337 -2.66 -6.52 -22.62
N ASN A 338 -3.17 -7.08 -23.72
CA ASN A 338 -3.54 -6.29 -24.89
C ASN A 338 -4.73 -5.36 -24.62
N GLU A 339 -5.73 -5.82 -23.87
CA GLU A 339 -6.88 -5.01 -23.43
C GLU A 339 -6.47 -3.90 -22.45
N ASN A 340 -5.34 -4.06 -21.75
CA ASN A 340 -4.82 -3.12 -20.74
C ASN A 340 -3.42 -2.57 -21.11
N ALA A 341 -3.14 -2.40 -22.40
CA ALA A 341 -1.78 -2.14 -22.92
C ALA A 341 -1.08 -0.92 -22.27
N SER A 342 -1.83 0.13 -21.91
CA SER A 342 -1.27 1.32 -21.25
C SER A 342 -0.67 1.04 -19.87
N ILE A 343 -1.20 0.06 -19.13
CA ILE A 343 -0.66 -0.33 -17.82
C ILE A 343 0.67 -1.07 -18.00
N PHE A 344 0.75 -1.91 -19.03
CA PHE A 344 1.89 -2.77 -19.29
C PHE A 344 2.97 -2.11 -20.17
N GLU A 345 2.81 -0.89 -20.67
CA GLU A 345 3.76 -0.25 -21.58
C GLU A 345 5.19 -0.23 -21.01
N ASN A 346 5.32 -0.01 -19.69
CA ASN A 346 6.60 0.02 -18.97
C ASN A 346 6.63 -0.94 -17.76
N ARG A 347 5.74 -1.93 -17.73
CA ARG A 347 5.62 -2.89 -16.62
C ARG A 347 5.59 -4.31 -17.17
N LYS A 348 6.30 -5.22 -16.50
CA LYS A 348 6.33 -6.63 -16.88
C LYS A 348 5.13 -7.41 -16.30
N LEU A 349 4.82 -8.56 -16.87
CA LEU A 349 3.84 -9.50 -16.33
C LEU A 349 4.46 -10.90 -16.27
N PHE A 350 4.54 -11.45 -15.06
CA PHE A 350 5.07 -12.77 -14.78
C PHE A 350 3.93 -13.79 -14.85
N ILE A 351 4.17 -14.92 -15.51
CA ILE A 351 3.25 -16.05 -15.59
C ILE A 351 3.98 -17.35 -15.27
N ASN A 352 3.31 -18.24 -14.56
CA ASN A 352 3.79 -19.60 -14.33
C ASN A 352 3.62 -20.44 -15.61
N SER A 353 4.67 -21.16 -16.01
CA SER A 353 4.66 -22.11 -17.14
C SER A 353 4.96 -23.52 -16.65
N ILE A 354 4.37 -24.51 -17.32
CA ILE A 354 4.51 -25.94 -17.03
C ILE A 354 5.48 -26.53 -18.05
N PRO A 355 6.79 -26.70 -17.74
CA PRO A 355 7.79 -26.95 -18.78
C PRO A 355 7.74 -28.36 -19.37
N THR A 356 6.92 -29.26 -18.81
CA THR A 356 6.63 -30.58 -19.37
C THR A 356 5.64 -30.54 -20.53
N VAL A 357 4.86 -29.46 -20.68
CA VAL A 357 3.79 -29.32 -21.69
C VAL A 357 3.83 -27.95 -22.39
N ILE A 358 4.99 -27.61 -22.95
CA ILE A 358 5.23 -26.32 -23.63
C ILE A 358 4.27 -26.15 -24.83
N ILE A 359 3.78 -24.92 -25.02
CA ILE A 359 2.95 -24.52 -26.17
C ILE A 359 3.66 -24.87 -27.48
N LYS A 360 2.91 -25.41 -28.43
CA LYS A 360 3.43 -25.77 -29.76
C LYS A 360 3.87 -24.54 -30.55
N GLU A 361 4.88 -24.71 -31.40
CA GLU A 361 5.46 -23.60 -32.15
C GLU A 361 4.45 -22.86 -33.04
N ASP A 362 3.55 -23.56 -33.70
CA ASP A 362 2.53 -22.93 -34.57
C ASP A 362 1.56 -22.06 -33.76
N GLU A 363 1.11 -22.52 -32.59
CA GLU A 363 0.22 -21.75 -31.70
C GLU A 363 0.96 -20.56 -31.08
N PHE A 364 2.22 -20.73 -30.68
CA PHE A 364 3.05 -19.62 -30.23
C PHE A 364 3.22 -18.56 -31.32
N ASN A 365 3.38 -18.99 -32.59
CA ASN A 365 3.49 -18.09 -33.72
C ASN A 365 2.19 -17.30 -33.95
N ASP A 366 1.03 -17.93 -33.80
CA ASP A 366 -0.27 -17.28 -33.91
C ASP A 366 -0.45 -16.24 -32.79
N LEU A 367 -0.13 -16.60 -31.55
CA LEU A 367 -0.12 -15.68 -30.41
C LEU A 367 0.83 -14.50 -30.64
N TYR A 368 2.03 -14.76 -31.17
CA TYR A 368 2.99 -13.71 -31.48
C TYR A 368 2.47 -12.74 -32.54
N VAL A 369 1.88 -13.24 -33.63
CA VAL A 369 1.30 -12.38 -34.68
C VAL A 369 0.19 -11.48 -34.12
N GLN A 370 -0.61 -12.02 -33.19
CA GLN A 370 -1.72 -11.29 -32.59
C GLN A 370 -1.29 -10.31 -31.49
N TYR A 371 -0.27 -10.63 -30.70
CA TYR A 371 0.04 -9.92 -29.44
C TYR A 371 1.48 -9.41 -29.32
N LYS A 372 2.25 -9.35 -30.42
CA LYS A 372 3.68 -8.94 -30.42
C LYS A 372 4.02 -7.69 -29.58
N ASP A 373 3.13 -6.70 -29.53
CA ASP A 373 3.43 -5.40 -28.91
C ASP A 373 3.45 -5.49 -27.37
N VAL A 374 2.68 -6.43 -26.79
CA VAL A 374 2.64 -6.68 -25.35
C VAL A 374 3.48 -7.90 -24.94
N MET A 375 3.70 -8.84 -25.86
CA MET A 375 4.43 -10.09 -25.58
C MET A 375 5.86 -9.84 -25.07
N LYS A 376 6.54 -8.79 -25.54
CA LYS A 376 7.86 -8.36 -25.05
C LYS A 376 7.92 -8.00 -23.55
N ASN A 377 6.75 -7.78 -22.93
CA ASN A 377 6.64 -7.45 -21.51
C ASN A 377 6.27 -8.68 -20.65
N LEU A 378 6.07 -9.84 -21.28
CA LEU A 378 5.82 -11.10 -20.59
C LEU A 378 7.13 -11.68 -20.03
N VAL A 379 7.05 -12.21 -18.82
CA VAL A 379 8.12 -12.97 -18.15
C VAL A 379 7.57 -14.34 -17.84
N ILE A 380 8.24 -15.38 -18.31
CA ILE A 380 7.83 -16.76 -18.09
C ILE A 380 8.57 -17.28 -16.86
N GLU A 381 7.84 -17.71 -15.85
CA GLU A 381 8.34 -18.33 -14.64
C GLU A 381 8.36 -19.85 -14.81
N ILE A 382 9.50 -20.45 -14.48
CA ILE A 382 9.67 -21.90 -14.41
C ILE A 382 10.24 -22.26 -13.05
N THR A 383 9.81 -23.39 -12.48
CA THR A 383 10.39 -23.89 -11.23
C THR A 383 11.82 -24.39 -11.44
N GLU A 384 12.60 -24.42 -10.37
CA GLU A 384 14.02 -24.81 -10.38
C GLU A 384 14.30 -26.15 -11.11
N ASN A 385 13.43 -27.14 -10.96
CA ASN A 385 13.53 -28.47 -11.57
C ASN A 385 12.64 -28.66 -12.80
N GLY A 386 12.02 -27.59 -13.29
CA GLY A 386 11.01 -27.66 -14.34
C GLY A 386 11.55 -28.09 -15.70
N MET A 387 12.74 -27.60 -16.10
CA MET A 387 13.36 -27.95 -17.37
C MET A 387 14.09 -29.30 -17.30
N GLN A 388 13.41 -30.37 -17.70
CA GLN A 388 13.92 -31.74 -17.61
C GLN A 388 14.71 -32.21 -18.85
N SER A 389 14.63 -31.51 -19.99
CA SER A 389 15.33 -31.86 -21.23
C SER A 389 16.01 -30.64 -21.89
N GLU A 390 17.13 -30.88 -22.58
CA GLU A 390 17.83 -29.85 -23.38
C GLU A 390 16.90 -29.28 -24.48
N ASP A 391 16.09 -30.13 -25.12
CA ASP A 391 15.14 -29.74 -26.18
C ASP A 391 14.07 -28.74 -25.70
N SER A 392 13.56 -28.91 -24.48
CA SER A 392 12.58 -27.98 -23.89
C SER A 392 13.21 -26.62 -23.60
N CYS A 393 14.46 -26.60 -23.13
CA CYS A 393 15.21 -25.36 -22.87
C CYS A 393 15.48 -24.59 -24.17
N GLU A 394 15.93 -25.28 -25.23
CA GLU A 394 16.15 -24.67 -26.54
C GLU A 394 14.87 -24.07 -27.13
N THR A 395 13.74 -24.75 -26.96
CA THR A 395 12.43 -24.28 -27.45
C THR A 395 12.02 -22.98 -26.75
N VAL A 396 12.12 -22.91 -25.42
CA VAL A 396 11.82 -21.69 -24.65
C VAL A 396 12.74 -20.54 -25.06
N HIS A 397 14.06 -20.79 -25.20
CA HIS A 397 15.01 -19.77 -25.67
C HIS A 397 14.68 -19.27 -27.08
N LYS A 398 14.23 -20.15 -27.98
CA LYS A 398 13.75 -19.78 -29.32
C LYS A 398 12.55 -18.84 -29.24
N TYR A 399 11.58 -19.13 -28.37
CA TYR A 399 10.40 -18.30 -28.14
C TYR A 399 10.76 -16.93 -27.57
N MET A 400 11.65 -16.88 -26.58
CA MET A 400 12.17 -15.64 -26.02
C MET A 400 12.85 -14.78 -27.08
N LYS A 401 13.76 -15.37 -27.88
CA LYS A 401 14.47 -14.64 -28.94
C LYS A 401 13.53 -14.05 -30.00
N LYS A 402 12.44 -14.74 -30.31
CA LYS A 402 11.44 -14.28 -31.28
C LYS A 402 10.54 -13.17 -30.74
N SER A 403 10.09 -13.32 -29.50
CA SER A 403 9.05 -12.45 -28.91
C SER A 403 9.59 -11.30 -28.07
N GLY A 404 10.84 -11.41 -27.59
CA GLY A 404 11.38 -10.53 -26.57
C GLY A 404 10.87 -10.85 -25.15
N CYS A 405 10.19 -11.98 -24.93
CA CYS A 405 9.84 -12.43 -23.57
C CYS A 405 11.10 -12.70 -22.75
N GLU A 406 11.00 -12.48 -21.45
CA GLU A 406 12.07 -12.75 -20.49
C GLU A 406 11.74 -14.03 -19.69
N LEU A 407 12.73 -14.56 -18.96
CA LEU A 407 12.61 -15.79 -18.18
C LEU A 407 12.93 -15.52 -16.71
N ALA A 408 12.15 -16.11 -15.81
CA ALA A 408 12.35 -16.08 -14.37
C ALA A 408 12.47 -17.52 -13.84
N LEU A 409 13.39 -17.71 -12.89
CA LEU A 409 13.48 -18.96 -12.13
C LEU A 409 12.75 -18.78 -10.79
N ASP A 410 11.79 -19.65 -10.53
CA ASP A 410 10.95 -19.63 -9.34
C ASP A 410 11.38 -20.66 -8.28
N ASP A 411 10.96 -20.43 -7.03
CA ASP A 411 11.24 -21.26 -5.84
C ASP A 411 12.73 -21.50 -5.56
N TYR A 412 13.60 -20.55 -5.93
CA TYR A 412 15.05 -20.76 -5.86
C TYR A 412 15.54 -20.95 -4.41
N GLY A 413 16.26 -22.05 -4.17
CA GLY A 413 16.90 -22.37 -2.90
C GLY A 413 16.13 -23.35 -2.00
N THR A 414 15.03 -23.92 -2.49
CA THR A 414 14.26 -24.99 -1.83
C THR A 414 14.79 -26.41 -2.10
N GLY A 415 15.73 -26.56 -3.05
CA GLY A 415 16.29 -27.84 -3.51
C GLY A 415 17.83 -27.89 -3.60
N TYR A 416 18.36 -28.90 -4.31
CA TYR A 416 19.81 -29.06 -4.60
C TYR A 416 20.23 -28.19 -5.79
N SER A 417 20.11 -26.88 -5.67
CA SER A 417 20.46 -25.94 -6.74
C SER A 417 21.97 -25.82 -6.89
N ASN A 418 22.49 -26.16 -8.07
CA ASN A 418 23.87 -25.85 -8.45
C ASN A 418 23.88 -24.61 -9.35
N ALA A 419 24.91 -23.77 -9.22
CA ALA A 419 25.14 -22.62 -10.11
C ALA A 419 25.12 -23.00 -11.60
N SER A 420 25.35 -24.27 -11.94
CA SER A 420 25.20 -24.82 -13.29
C SER A 420 23.80 -24.64 -13.87
N THR A 421 22.74 -24.80 -13.07
CA THR A 421 21.35 -24.63 -13.56
C THR A 421 21.07 -23.19 -13.95
N LEU A 422 21.55 -22.22 -13.15
CA LEU A 422 21.44 -20.80 -13.46
C LEU A 422 22.20 -20.41 -14.73
N LEU A 423 23.40 -20.96 -14.92
CA LEU A 423 24.19 -20.72 -16.13
C LEU A 423 23.53 -21.32 -17.38
N ASN A 424 23.02 -22.55 -17.29
CA ASN A 424 22.40 -23.23 -18.42
C ASN A 424 21.08 -22.56 -18.83
N ASN A 425 20.23 -22.20 -17.87
CA ASN A 425 18.94 -21.57 -18.17
C ASN A 425 19.09 -20.08 -18.53
N SER A 426 20.14 -19.41 -18.03
CA SER A 426 20.40 -17.98 -18.21
C SER A 426 19.16 -17.10 -17.99
N PRO A 427 18.49 -17.20 -16.82
CA PRO A 427 17.27 -16.43 -16.56
C PRO A 427 17.59 -14.93 -16.40
N HIS A 428 16.58 -14.10 -16.64
CA HIS A 428 16.63 -12.65 -16.40
C HIS A 428 16.33 -12.32 -14.93
N TYR A 429 15.53 -13.16 -14.27
CA TYR A 429 15.12 -12.99 -12.88
C TYR A 429 15.31 -14.27 -12.07
N ILE A 430 15.63 -14.12 -10.79
CA ILE A 430 15.63 -15.19 -9.80
C ILE A 430 14.70 -14.77 -8.68
N LYS A 431 13.65 -15.55 -8.43
CA LYS A 431 12.75 -15.38 -7.29
C LYS A 431 13.27 -16.23 -6.13
N ILE A 432 13.63 -15.56 -5.05
CA ILE A 432 14.04 -16.22 -3.81
C ILE A 432 12.79 -16.62 -3.06
N ASP A 433 12.66 -17.93 -2.81
CA ASP A 433 11.49 -18.51 -2.17
C ASP A 433 11.17 -17.88 -0.79
N HIS A 434 9.88 -17.80 -0.49
CA HIS A 434 9.35 -17.27 0.78
C HIS A 434 9.99 -17.97 1.99
N SER A 435 10.28 -19.27 1.96
CA SER A 435 10.86 -19.97 3.13
C SER A 435 12.25 -19.42 3.53
N ILE A 436 12.98 -18.83 2.58
CA ILE A 436 14.27 -18.18 2.80
C ILE A 436 14.08 -16.72 3.23
N ILE A 437 13.07 -16.03 2.73
CA ILE A 437 12.79 -14.62 3.10
C ILE A 437 12.15 -14.52 4.49
N MET A 438 11.28 -15.45 4.87
CA MET A 438 10.58 -15.45 6.15
C MET A 438 11.56 -15.43 7.33
N GLY A 439 11.52 -14.40 8.16
CA GLY A 439 12.42 -14.22 9.30
C GLY A 439 13.89 -13.97 8.95
N ILE A 440 14.18 -13.48 7.73
CA ILE A 440 15.55 -13.17 7.28
C ILE A 440 16.21 -12.07 8.12
N ASP A 441 15.44 -11.19 8.75
CA ASP A 441 15.90 -10.13 9.62
C ASP A 441 16.70 -10.65 10.84
N THR A 442 16.42 -11.88 11.30
CA THR A 442 17.07 -12.48 12.49
C THR A 442 17.98 -13.68 12.20
N ASP A 443 17.92 -14.31 11.03
CA ASP A 443 18.78 -15.46 10.69
C ASP A 443 19.93 -15.07 9.74
N SER A 444 21.14 -14.98 10.29
CA SER A 444 22.35 -14.62 9.53
C SER A 444 22.69 -15.59 8.40
N ARG A 445 22.27 -16.87 8.48
CA ARG A 445 22.51 -17.84 7.41
C ARG A 445 21.61 -17.56 6.22
N LYS A 446 20.35 -17.22 6.46
CA LYS A 446 19.41 -16.78 5.41
C LYS A 446 19.93 -15.52 4.71
N GLN A 447 20.39 -14.54 5.49
CA GLN A 447 21.03 -13.32 4.96
C GLN A 447 22.23 -13.64 4.06
N GLN A 448 23.09 -14.58 4.48
CA GLN A 448 24.25 -15.00 3.69
C GLN A 448 23.86 -15.68 2.38
N ILE A 449 22.85 -16.55 2.38
CA ILE A 449 22.33 -17.20 1.17
C ILE A 449 21.84 -16.14 0.18
N VAL A 450 20.98 -15.22 0.64
CA VAL A 450 20.43 -14.15 -0.21
C VAL A 450 21.53 -13.23 -0.74
N SER A 451 22.48 -12.81 0.09
CA SER A 451 23.61 -11.96 -0.32
C SER A 451 24.50 -12.63 -1.38
N ASN A 452 24.75 -13.94 -1.25
CA ASN A 452 25.49 -14.70 -2.26
C ASN A 452 24.72 -14.75 -3.59
N THR A 453 23.41 -14.98 -3.55
CA THR A 453 22.57 -15.01 -4.76
C THR A 453 22.51 -13.65 -5.44
N ILE A 454 22.41 -12.55 -4.67
CA ILE A 454 22.50 -11.17 -5.20
C ILE A 454 23.84 -10.94 -5.90
N SER A 455 24.93 -11.32 -5.25
CA SER A 455 26.28 -11.18 -5.82
C SER A 455 26.41 -11.98 -7.12
N PHE A 456 25.90 -13.21 -7.14
CA PHE A 456 25.89 -14.05 -8.34
C PHE A 456 25.05 -13.42 -9.46
N GLY A 457 23.83 -12.99 -9.16
CA GLY A 457 22.92 -12.38 -10.14
C GLY A 457 23.50 -11.11 -10.75
N ASN A 458 24.04 -10.21 -9.93
CA ASN A 458 24.69 -8.98 -10.38
C ASN A 458 25.82 -9.24 -11.39
N ASN A 459 26.67 -10.23 -11.12
CA ASN A 459 27.79 -10.59 -12.00
C ASN A 459 27.36 -11.15 -13.36
N HIS A 460 26.12 -11.64 -13.47
CA HIS A 460 25.58 -12.25 -14.68
C HIS A 460 24.40 -11.45 -15.29
N GLY A 461 24.13 -10.24 -14.80
CA GLY A 461 23.04 -9.39 -15.29
C GLY A 461 21.63 -9.87 -14.94
N MET A 462 21.48 -10.70 -13.89
CA MET A 462 20.20 -11.24 -13.42
C MET A 462 19.65 -10.38 -12.27
N LYS A 463 18.35 -10.14 -12.26
CA LYS A 463 17.67 -9.41 -11.17
C LYS A 463 17.13 -10.37 -10.11
N ILE A 464 17.42 -10.05 -8.85
CA ILE A 464 16.92 -10.82 -7.71
C ILE A 464 15.62 -10.24 -7.19
N LEU A 465 14.59 -11.07 -7.10
CA LEU A 465 13.29 -10.80 -6.50
C LEU A 465 13.20 -11.52 -5.15
N ALA A 466 12.91 -10.79 -4.08
CA ALA A 466 12.56 -11.40 -2.79
C ALA A 466 11.04 -11.63 -2.73
N GLU A 467 10.63 -12.90 -2.64
CA GLU A 467 9.22 -13.28 -2.55
C GLU A 467 8.77 -13.45 -1.10
N GLY A 468 7.49 -13.18 -0.84
CA GLY A 468 6.89 -13.45 0.46
C GLY A 468 7.30 -12.46 1.56
N VAL A 469 7.59 -11.20 1.21
CA VAL A 469 7.85 -10.16 2.23
C VAL A 469 6.55 -9.78 2.92
N GLU A 470 6.45 -10.06 4.23
CA GLU A 470 5.22 -9.85 5.01
C GLU A 470 5.38 -8.82 6.13
N THR A 471 6.61 -8.53 6.57
CA THR A 471 6.89 -7.62 7.69
C THR A 471 7.80 -6.44 7.30
N PRO A 472 7.73 -5.30 8.03
CA PRO A 472 8.64 -4.16 7.82
C PRO A 472 10.11 -4.52 8.03
N ASP A 473 10.40 -5.42 8.98
CA ASP A 473 11.77 -5.83 9.31
C ASP A 473 12.38 -6.68 8.19
N GLU A 474 11.61 -7.62 7.61
CA GLU A 474 12.00 -8.36 6.41
C GLU A 474 12.22 -7.42 5.23
N LEU A 475 11.31 -6.47 4.99
CA LEU A 475 11.43 -5.45 3.94
C LEU A 475 12.75 -4.68 4.09
N GLN A 476 13.04 -4.19 5.30
CA GLN A 476 14.27 -3.47 5.57
C GLN A 476 15.50 -4.35 5.32
N MET A 477 15.50 -5.61 5.76
CA MET A 477 16.62 -6.52 5.59
C MET A 477 16.88 -6.84 4.11
N VAL A 478 15.85 -7.17 3.31
CA VAL A 478 16.05 -7.50 1.88
C VAL A 478 16.55 -6.29 1.08
N ILE A 479 16.11 -5.07 1.42
CA ILE A 479 16.64 -3.84 0.83
C ILE A 479 18.11 -3.65 1.23
N GLN A 480 18.45 -3.85 2.51
CA GLN A 480 19.83 -3.73 3.00
C GLN A 480 20.80 -4.72 2.33
N LEU A 481 20.35 -5.95 2.07
CA LEU A 481 21.13 -6.96 1.35
C LEU A 481 21.31 -6.64 -0.13
N GLY A 482 20.47 -5.75 -0.70
CA GLY A 482 20.56 -5.31 -2.09
C GLY A 482 19.66 -6.09 -3.06
N CYS A 483 18.52 -6.63 -2.61
CA CYS A 483 17.51 -7.17 -3.52
C CYS A 483 17.06 -6.11 -4.53
N HIS A 484 16.70 -6.53 -5.75
CA HIS A 484 16.31 -5.60 -6.81
C HIS A 484 14.80 -5.35 -6.83
N LEU A 485 14.05 -6.42 -6.61
CA LEU A 485 12.59 -6.47 -6.66
C LEU A 485 12.05 -7.12 -5.39
N ILE A 486 10.84 -6.74 -5.00
CA ILE A 486 10.17 -7.22 -3.80
C ILE A 486 8.72 -7.55 -4.14
N GLN A 487 8.27 -8.70 -3.68
CA GLN A 487 6.89 -9.15 -3.75
C GLN A 487 6.46 -9.74 -2.42
N GLY A 488 5.24 -9.45 -1.98
CA GLY A 488 4.69 -10.03 -0.76
C GLY A 488 3.46 -9.28 -0.28
N PHE A 489 2.82 -9.77 0.77
CA PHE A 489 1.62 -9.12 1.30
C PHE A 489 1.87 -7.74 1.89
N TYR A 490 3.12 -7.45 2.29
CA TYR A 490 3.48 -6.12 2.76
C TYR A 490 3.40 -5.10 1.63
N THR A 491 3.90 -5.40 0.42
CA THR A 491 3.88 -4.46 -0.71
C THR A 491 2.57 -4.47 -1.49
N GLY A 492 1.86 -5.61 -1.53
CA GLY A 492 0.51 -5.70 -2.08
C GLY A 492 0.00 -7.13 -2.23
N ARG A 493 -1.29 -7.34 -1.94
CA ARG A 493 -1.94 -8.64 -2.08
C ARG A 493 -2.43 -8.88 -3.52
N PRO A 494 -2.52 -10.15 -3.97
CA PRO A 494 -3.12 -10.48 -5.26
C PRO A 494 -4.57 -9.98 -5.38
N ASN A 495 -4.90 -9.29 -6.47
CA ASN A 495 -6.24 -8.75 -6.70
C ASN A 495 -6.69 -8.93 -8.17
N SER A 496 -7.97 -9.10 -8.42
CA SER A 496 -8.52 -9.19 -9.79
C SER A 496 -8.39 -7.87 -10.56
N VAL A 497 -8.29 -6.74 -9.85
CA VAL A 497 -8.03 -5.42 -10.44
C VAL A 497 -6.53 -5.14 -10.42
N ILE A 498 -5.97 -4.79 -11.58
CA ILE A 498 -4.54 -4.43 -11.71
C ILE A 498 -4.32 -3.06 -11.05
N ALA A 499 -3.52 -3.04 -9.98
CA ALA A 499 -3.26 -1.82 -9.22
C ALA A 499 -2.26 -0.90 -9.95
N ASP A 500 -2.54 0.39 -10.05
CA ASP A 500 -1.63 1.36 -10.69
C ASP A 500 -0.44 1.78 -9.82
N SER A 501 -0.58 1.67 -8.50
CA SER A 501 0.45 1.99 -7.50
C SER A 501 0.19 1.19 -6.22
N ILE A 502 1.24 1.06 -5.38
CA ILE A 502 1.08 0.58 -4.01
C ILE A 502 0.68 1.74 -3.08
N SER A 503 0.43 1.47 -1.80
CA SER A 503 0.18 2.53 -0.82
C SER A 503 1.37 3.51 -0.75
N ALA A 504 1.08 4.81 -0.74
CA ALA A 504 2.10 5.87 -0.69
C ALA A 504 3.01 5.73 0.53
N GLU A 505 2.47 5.26 1.66
CA GLU A 505 3.21 5.04 2.91
C GLU A 505 4.34 4.02 2.74
N ILE A 506 4.08 2.91 2.04
CA ILE A 506 5.07 1.85 1.81
C ILE A 506 6.09 2.28 0.75
N GLU A 507 5.67 2.98 -0.31
CA GLU A 507 6.59 3.59 -1.27
C GLU A 507 7.57 4.55 -0.56
N ASP A 508 7.03 5.38 0.34
CA ASP A 508 7.79 6.32 1.15
C ASP A 508 8.75 5.64 2.14
N GLU A 509 8.36 4.49 2.71
CA GLU A 509 9.18 3.67 3.61
C GLU A 509 10.37 3.06 2.85
N ILE A 510 10.13 2.46 1.68
CA ILE A 510 11.19 1.90 0.81
C ILE A 510 12.20 2.98 0.44
N MET A 511 11.73 4.17 0.03
CA MET A 511 12.63 5.28 -0.28
C MET A 511 13.42 5.74 0.94
N ALA A 512 12.80 5.80 2.13
CA ALA A 512 13.46 6.23 3.35
C ALA A 512 14.59 5.26 3.78
N ILE A 513 14.36 3.95 3.64
CA ILE A 513 15.38 2.92 3.91
C ILE A 513 16.58 3.12 2.99
N ASN A 514 16.36 3.25 1.68
CA ASN A 514 17.43 3.44 0.71
C ASN A 514 18.18 4.77 0.91
N LEU A 515 17.48 5.88 1.19
CA LEU A 515 18.13 7.16 1.51
C LEU A 515 18.99 7.09 2.78
N LYS A 516 18.57 6.32 3.79
CA LYS A 516 19.37 6.06 4.98
C LYS A 516 20.63 5.27 4.65
N LEU A 517 20.53 4.26 3.78
CA LEU A 517 21.70 3.50 3.29
C LEU A 517 22.64 4.38 2.47
N ALA A 518 22.10 5.23 1.59
CA ALA A 518 22.89 6.19 0.82
C ALA A 518 23.63 7.18 1.72
N LYS A 519 23.02 7.61 2.83
CA LYS A 519 23.70 8.43 3.84
C LYS A 519 24.90 7.72 4.47
N LEU A 520 24.88 6.40 4.60
CA LEU A 520 26.01 5.63 5.17
C LEU A 520 27.14 5.39 4.17
N ALA A 521 26.87 5.50 2.86
CA ALA A 521 27.91 5.39 1.84
C ALA A 521 28.94 6.52 1.98
N LEU A 522 30.22 6.16 1.98
CA LEU A 522 31.36 7.07 2.10
C LEU A 522 31.84 7.63 0.75
N GLU A 523 31.21 7.22 -0.35
CA GLU A 523 31.65 7.60 -1.70
C GLU A 523 31.11 8.98 -2.09
N ASN A 524 32.02 9.91 -2.43
CA ASN A 524 31.67 11.20 -3.02
C ASN A 524 31.43 11.03 -4.52
N LYS A 525 30.28 10.46 -4.89
CA LYS A 525 29.90 10.29 -6.28
C LYS A 525 29.25 11.58 -6.80
N SER A 526 29.82 12.15 -7.87
CA SER A 526 29.36 13.41 -8.48
C SER A 526 28.64 13.17 -9.80
N TYR A 527 27.57 13.94 -10.05
CA TYR A 527 26.82 13.92 -11.29
C TYR A 527 26.94 15.26 -12.01
N THR A 528 27.23 15.23 -13.31
CA THR A 528 27.27 16.43 -14.16
C THR A 528 26.11 16.36 -15.16
N PRO A 529 25.10 17.23 -15.04
CA PRO A 529 23.96 17.23 -15.93
C PRO A 529 24.31 17.79 -17.31
N GLY A 530 23.58 17.34 -18.33
CA GLY A 530 23.56 17.93 -19.66
C GLY A 530 22.77 19.24 -19.71
N ASN A 531 22.95 19.98 -20.81
CA ASN A 531 22.27 21.26 -20.99
C ASN A 531 20.75 21.09 -21.06
N PHE A 532 20.00 21.88 -20.30
CA PHE A 532 18.54 21.80 -20.13
C PHE A 532 18.02 20.48 -19.55
N GLU A 533 18.90 19.62 -19.03
CA GLU A 533 18.48 18.35 -18.43
C GLU A 533 17.57 18.57 -17.22
N THR A 534 16.58 17.68 -17.06
CA THR A 534 15.76 17.61 -15.85
C THR A 534 16.25 16.49 -14.96
N VAL A 535 16.83 16.87 -13.83
CA VAL A 535 17.48 15.98 -12.89
C VAL A 535 16.59 15.73 -11.69
N SER A 536 16.30 14.46 -11.42
CA SER A 536 15.59 14.04 -10.21
C SER A 536 16.58 13.79 -9.07
N LEU A 537 16.54 14.64 -8.04
CA LEU A 537 17.47 14.55 -6.92
C LEU A 537 17.29 13.27 -6.10
N ILE A 538 16.05 12.78 -6.00
CA ILE A 538 15.76 11.52 -5.32
C ILE A 538 16.39 10.34 -6.05
N ASN A 539 16.29 10.29 -7.39
CA ASN A 539 16.89 9.21 -8.16
C ASN A 539 18.42 9.21 -8.03
N LEU A 540 19.04 10.40 -8.11
CA LEU A 540 20.48 10.55 -7.89
C LEU A 540 20.90 10.11 -6.49
N ALA A 541 20.18 10.53 -5.44
CA ALA A 541 20.49 10.14 -4.07
C ALA A 541 20.35 8.61 -3.87
N LEU A 542 19.32 7.99 -4.47
CA LEU A 542 19.16 6.53 -4.47
C LEU A 542 20.24 5.81 -5.30
N ASP A 543 20.90 6.49 -6.23
CA ASP A 543 22.09 6.02 -6.97
C ASP A 543 23.42 6.39 -6.30
N PHE A 544 23.36 6.77 -5.02
CA PHE A 544 24.48 7.12 -4.15
C PHE A 544 25.26 8.37 -4.60
N TYR A 545 24.67 9.22 -5.44
CA TYR A 545 25.25 10.53 -5.74
C TYR A 545 25.06 11.49 -4.56
N SER A 546 26.14 12.16 -4.19
CA SER A 546 26.18 13.13 -3.09
C SER A 546 26.48 14.55 -3.56
N GLN A 547 26.80 14.73 -4.85
CA GLN A 547 27.14 16.02 -5.42
C GLN A 547 26.65 16.16 -6.86
N ILE A 548 26.20 17.36 -7.21
CA ILE A 548 25.92 17.78 -8.59
C ILE A 548 26.92 18.86 -8.98
N ILE A 549 27.55 18.72 -10.14
CA ILE A 549 28.49 19.72 -10.70
C ILE A 549 27.82 20.37 -11.91
N ILE A 550 27.53 21.66 -11.83
CA ILE A 550 26.79 22.39 -12.89
C ILE A 550 27.78 23.20 -13.72
N GLU A 551 28.02 22.73 -14.94
CA GLU A 551 28.87 23.39 -15.95
C GLU A 551 28.05 23.96 -17.11
N GLN A 552 26.76 23.63 -17.15
CA GLN A 552 25.89 23.96 -18.28
C GLN A 552 25.18 25.30 -18.08
N PRO A 553 24.80 26.00 -19.17
CA PRO A 553 24.09 27.28 -19.08
C PRO A 553 22.73 27.21 -18.39
N SER A 554 22.06 26.05 -18.42
CA SER A 554 20.82 25.85 -17.69
C SER A 554 20.58 24.40 -17.31
N VAL A 555 20.00 24.19 -16.13
CA VAL A 555 19.60 22.87 -15.62
C VAL A 555 18.31 22.98 -14.81
N ASN A 556 17.48 21.93 -14.84
CA ASN A 556 16.29 21.82 -14.01
C ASN A 556 16.52 20.75 -12.93
N LEU A 557 16.43 21.13 -11.66
CA LEU A 557 16.54 20.23 -10.52
C LEU A 557 15.17 20.06 -9.86
N VAL A 558 14.74 18.81 -9.72
CA VAL A 558 13.41 18.46 -9.17
C VAL A 558 13.59 17.55 -7.96
N GLY A 559 13.05 17.98 -6.82
CA GLY A 559 13.03 17.19 -5.59
C GLY A 559 11.69 16.48 -5.35
N LEU A 560 11.42 16.12 -4.10
CA LEU A 560 10.19 15.48 -3.67
C LEU A 560 9.24 16.50 -3.03
N LYS A 561 7.95 16.42 -3.40
CA LYS A 561 6.89 17.22 -2.76
C LYS A 561 6.74 16.95 -1.26
N SER A 562 7.11 15.76 -0.77
CA SER A 562 6.98 15.35 0.63
C SER A 562 7.93 16.05 1.59
N LYS A 563 8.68 17.09 1.15
CA LYS A 563 9.68 17.84 1.93
C LYS A 563 10.81 16.96 2.51
N LYS A 564 10.94 15.71 2.05
CA LYS A 564 12.03 14.83 2.46
C LYS A 564 13.36 15.39 1.97
N GLU A 565 14.27 15.61 2.90
CA GLU A 565 15.60 16.15 2.67
C GLU A 565 16.56 15.06 2.16
N VAL A 566 17.32 15.33 1.10
CA VAL A 566 18.36 14.43 0.58
C VAL A 566 19.76 15.02 0.81
N ASN A 567 20.74 14.20 1.22
CA ASN A 567 22.11 14.70 1.42
C ASN A 567 22.77 14.90 0.06
N MET A 568 22.88 16.14 -0.38
CA MET A 568 23.41 16.49 -1.68
C MET A 568 23.92 17.93 -1.68
N CYS A 569 25.12 18.13 -2.24
CA CYS A 569 25.68 19.46 -2.49
C CYS A 569 25.61 19.79 -3.98
N ILE A 570 25.37 21.05 -4.31
CA ILE A 570 25.47 21.56 -5.68
C ILE A 570 26.74 22.40 -5.78
N LYS A 571 27.57 22.12 -6.77
CA LYS A 571 28.79 22.88 -7.04
C LYS A 571 28.73 23.50 -8.42
N VAL A 572 28.94 24.80 -8.49
CA VAL A 572 29.17 25.53 -9.74
C VAL A 572 30.67 25.82 -9.81
N PRO A 573 31.41 25.29 -10.79
CA PRO A 573 32.84 25.60 -10.96
C PRO A 573 33.11 27.08 -11.24
N ASP A 574 34.40 27.44 -11.29
CA ASP A 574 34.84 28.79 -11.61
C ASP A 574 34.53 29.13 -13.08
N ASN A 575 34.26 30.42 -13.36
CA ASN A 575 34.00 30.97 -14.69
C ASN A 575 32.75 30.39 -15.39
N ILE A 576 31.69 30.14 -14.61
CA ILE A 576 30.43 29.59 -15.12
C ILE A 576 29.31 30.62 -15.02
N GLU A 577 28.55 30.78 -16.10
CA GLU A 577 27.26 31.46 -16.11
C GLU A 577 26.15 30.43 -16.28
N THR A 578 25.22 30.34 -15.33
CA THR A 578 24.18 29.30 -15.33
C THR A 578 22.86 29.73 -14.69
N ILE A 579 21.77 29.16 -15.20
CA ILE A 579 20.42 29.25 -14.64
C ILE A 579 20.02 27.88 -14.08
N ILE A 580 19.82 27.82 -12.76
CA ILE A 580 19.40 26.61 -12.05
C ILE A 580 17.93 26.77 -11.68
N ASN A 581 17.06 26.02 -12.35
CA ASN A 581 15.64 26.00 -12.04
C ASN A 581 15.39 24.96 -10.94
N LEU A 582 14.86 25.40 -9.80
CA LEU A 582 14.63 24.57 -8.62
C LEU A 582 13.12 24.37 -8.41
N LYS A 583 12.69 23.11 -8.33
CA LYS A 583 11.30 22.74 -8.03
C LYS A 583 11.24 21.72 -6.91
N ASP A 584 10.68 22.14 -5.78
CA ASP A 584 10.52 21.30 -4.57
C ASP A 584 11.84 20.65 -4.12
N VAL A 585 12.96 21.38 -4.25
CA VAL A 585 14.31 20.89 -3.96
C VAL A 585 14.61 21.03 -2.47
N ASN A 586 14.71 19.88 -1.79
CA ASN A 586 14.98 19.80 -0.35
C ASN A 586 16.29 19.04 -0.12
N ILE A 587 17.37 19.77 0.14
CA ILE A 587 18.73 19.22 0.18
C ILE A 587 19.49 19.65 1.43
N ARG A 588 20.35 18.76 1.90
CA ARG A 588 21.28 19.00 3.00
C ARG A 588 22.71 18.98 2.51
N GLY A 589 23.47 20.02 2.84
CA GLY A 589 24.93 19.93 2.83
C GLY A 589 25.46 18.86 3.79
N ARG A 590 26.73 18.50 3.66
CA ARG A 590 27.38 17.50 4.54
C ARG A 590 28.65 18.05 5.17
N ASN A 591 29.62 18.39 4.32
CA ASN A 591 30.88 19.06 4.69
C ASN A 591 31.05 20.40 3.96
N ASN A 592 30.20 20.66 2.97
CA ASN A 592 30.21 21.84 2.13
C ASN A 592 28.85 22.53 2.21
N PRO A 593 28.76 23.81 1.84
CA PRO A 593 27.51 24.50 1.58
C PRO A 593 26.57 23.69 0.70
N THR A 594 25.28 23.93 0.86
CA THR A 594 24.25 23.33 0.00
C THR A 594 24.47 23.70 -1.46
N ILE A 595 24.85 24.96 -1.71
CA ILE A 595 25.33 25.43 -3.02
C ILE A 595 26.68 26.14 -2.84
N GLU A 596 27.71 25.66 -3.54
CA GLU A 596 29.02 26.32 -3.62
C GLU A 596 29.24 26.91 -5.01
N ILE A 597 29.33 28.23 -5.10
CA ILE A 597 29.65 28.96 -6.34
C ILE A 597 31.16 29.20 -6.40
N GLY A 598 31.77 28.84 -7.53
CA GLY A 598 33.17 29.10 -7.86
C GLY A 598 33.42 30.56 -8.20
N GLU A 599 34.69 30.93 -8.32
CA GLU A 599 35.12 32.30 -8.62
C GLU A 599 34.74 32.72 -10.05
N ASN A 600 34.47 34.01 -10.27
CA ASN A 600 34.07 34.62 -11.54
C ASN A 600 32.82 33.99 -12.18
N SER A 601 31.88 33.53 -11.35
CA SER A 601 30.67 32.84 -11.80
C SER A 601 29.40 33.66 -11.58
N PHE A 602 28.42 33.50 -12.47
CA PHE A 602 27.14 34.22 -12.47
C PHE A 602 26.01 33.20 -12.41
N VAL A 603 25.35 33.09 -11.27
CA VAL A 603 24.31 32.07 -11.04
C VAL A 603 22.95 32.73 -10.86
N THR A 604 21.97 32.27 -11.62
CA THR A 604 20.56 32.61 -11.38
C THR A 604 19.81 31.39 -10.87
N LEU A 605 19.21 31.48 -9.68
CA LEU A 605 18.31 30.47 -9.14
C LEU A 605 16.86 30.87 -9.44
N THR A 606 16.13 30.05 -10.19
CA THR A 606 14.69 30.25 -10.43
C THR A 606 13.90 29.30 -9.55
N LEU A 607 13.09 29.84 -8.64
CA LEU A 607 12.37 29.08 -7.63
C LEU A 607 10.92 28.77 -8.04
N GLU A 608 10.56 27.49 -7.96
CA GLU A 608 9.19 26.97 -8.01
C GLU A 608 8.94 26.06 -6.78
N GLY A 609 7.70 26.02 -6.28
CA GLY A 609 7.33 25.15 -5.16
C GLY A 609 7.98 25.56 -3.84
N ASN A 610 8.32 24.57 -2.99
CA ASN A 610 8.97 24.80 -1.70
C ASN A 610 10.36 24.18 -1.67
N ASN A 611 11.39 25.02 -1.58
CA ASN A 611 12.78 24.59 -1.58
C ASN A 611 13.38 24.79 -0.17
N ILE A 612 14.07 23.78 0.35
CA ILE A 612 14.68 23.79 1.69
C ILE A 612 16.14 23.41 1.60
N PHE A 613 17.01 24.31 2.04
CA PHE A 613 18.45 24.08 2.15
C PHE A 613 18.84 24.01 3.63
N SER A 614 19.57 22.98 4.01
CA SER A 614 19.97 22.73 5.40
C SER A 614 21.48 22.51 5.51
N TYR A 615 22.06 22.65 6.71
CA TYR A 615 23.51 22.68 7.02
C TYR A 615 24.13 24.08 6.88
N GLU A 616 24.57 24.41 5.68
CA GLU A 616 25.01 25.74 5.26
C GLU A 616 24.28 26.06 3.96
N GLY A 617 23.94 27.32 3.73
CA GLY A 617 23.16 27.74 2.57
C GLY A 617 24.01 27.86 1.31
N ILE A 618 24.18 29.09 0.83
CA ILE A 618 24.77 29.37 -0.48
C ILE A 618 26.05 30.19 -0.30
N LYS A 619 27.19 29.65 -0.74
CA LYS A 619 28.46 30.37 -0.76
C LYS A 619 28.61 31.15 -2.06
N VAL A 620 28.87 32.46 -1.95
CA VAL A 620 29.01 33.42 -3.05
C VAL A 620 30.33 34.21 -2.87
N PRO A 621 31.40 33.86 -3.59
CA PRO A 621 32.68 34.56 -3.47
C PRO A 621 32.63 35.97 -4.09
N VAL A 622 33.52 36.86 -3.65
CA VAL A 622 33.54 38.30 -4.03
C VAL A 622 33.52 38.56 -5.54
N SER A 623 34.15 37.69 -6.33
CA SER A 623 34.23 37.83 -7.79
C SER A 623 32.95 37.40 -8.53
N SER A 624 31.95 36.90 -7.81
CA SER A 624 30.80 36.20 -8.36
C SER A 624 29.48 36.84 -7.98
N ARG A 625 28.42 36.44 -8.68
CA ARG A 625 27.07 36.95 -8.46
C ARG A 625 26.05 35.83 -8.32
N LEU A 626 25.15 35.99 -7.37
CA LEU A 626 23.96 35.18 -7.20
C LEU A 626 22.71 36.04 -7.37
N ASN A 627 21.84 35.67 -8.31
CA ASN A 627 20.49 36.21 -8.44
C ASN A 627 19.45 35.15 -8.09
N ILE A 628 18.59 35.42 -7.13
CA ILE A 628 17.50 34.51 -6.73
C ILE A 628 16.19 35.13 -7.21
N GLN A 629 15.42 34.38 -8.00
CA GLN A 629 14.18 34.86 -8.59
C GLN A 629 13.07 33.81 -8.61
N GLY A 630 11.85 34.23 -8.93
CA GLY A 630 10.72 33.35 -9.21
C GLY A 630 9.56 33.47 -8.23
N LYS A 631 8.68 32.47 -8.25
CA LYS A 631 7.42 32.48 -7.50
C LYS A 631 7.40 31.52 -6.31
N GLY A 632 8.38 30.61 -6.24
CA GLY A 632 8.51 29.63 -5.17
C GLY A 632 9.12 30.20 -3.89
N ASN A 633 9.06 29.41 -2.82
CA ASN A 633 9.68 29.73 -1.54
C ASN A 633 11.06 29.07 -1.43
N LEU A 634 11.99 29.75 -0.75
CA LEU A 634 13.27 29.20 -0.33
C LEU A 634 13.44 29.37 1.17
N THR A 635 13.63 28.27 1.88
CA THR A 635 14.00 28.27 3.31
C THR A 635 15.42 27.76 3.47
N ILE A 636 16.29 28.54 4.07
CA ILE A 636 17.66 28.15 4.40
C ILE A 636 17.78 28.00 5.92
N ARG A 637 18.13 26.80 6.38
CA ARG A 637 18.34 26.46 7.80
C ARG A 637 19.81 26.18 8.04
N VAL A 638 20.45 27.09 8.77
CA VAL A 638 21.86 26.99 9.11
C VAL A 638 21.98 26.40 10.52
N ASP A 639 22.54 25.21 10.61
CA ASP A 639 22.77 24.48 11.86
C ASP A 639 24.26 24.11 12.09
N HIS A 640 25.16 24.78 11.37
CA HIS A 640 26.61 24.69 11.51
C HIS A 640 27.18 25.88 12.30
N ASN A 641 28.17 25.65 13.18
CA ASN A 641 28.67 26.63 14.15
C ASN A 641 29.26 27.93 13.57
N ASN A 642 29.61 27.94 12.28
CA ASN A 642 30.09 29.11 11.51
C ASN A 642 29.32 29.27 10.19
N GLY A 643 28.11 28.71 10.14
CA GLY A 643 27.37 28.57 8.91
C GLY A 643 26.81 29.90 8.42
N ILE A 644 26.42 29.87 7.16
CA ILE A 644 25.97 31.02 6.41
C ILE A 644 24.62 30.74 5.75
N GLY A 645 23.74 31.75 5.72
CA GLY A 645 22.59 31.76 4.83
C GLY A 645 23.01 31.94 3.37
N ILE A 646 23.43 33.15 2.98
CA ILE A 646 23.91 33.47 1.62
C ILE A 646 25.11 34.44 1.66
N GLY A 647 26.22 34.12 0.97
CA GLY A 647 27.42 34.99 0.87
C GLY A 647 28.75 34.29 1.24
N THR A 648 29.55 34.84 2.17
CA THR A 648 30.75 34.15 2.72
C THR A 648 30.70 34.00 4.24
N GLY A 649 31.27 32.91 4.76
CA GLY A 649 31.14 32.55 6.18
C GLY A 649 31.94 33.46 7.12
N SER A 650 32.32 32.92 8.28
CA SER A 650 33.10 33.61 9.32
C SER A 650 34.56 33.92 8.95
N ASP A 651 34.98 33.73 7.70
CA ASP A 651 36.35 34.04 7.29
C ASP A 651 36.51 35.55 7.07
N GLU A 652 37.15 36.21 8.02
CA GLU A 652 37.46 37.65 7.98
C GLU A 652 38.40 38.06 6.84
N LYS A 653 38.86 37.12 5.99
CA LYS A 653 39.72 37.40 4.83
C LYS A 653 38.99 37.36 3.49
N THR A 654 37.78 36.83 3.44
CA THR A 654 37.09 36.58 2.16
C THR A 654 35.80 37.39 2.07
N PRO A 655 35.78 38.48 1.28
CA PRO A 655 34.56 39.22 1.05
C PRO A 655 33.52 38.38 0.30
N TYR A 656 32.24 38.69 0.50
CA TYR A 656 31.15 38.07 -0.26
C TYR A 656 30.88 38.82 -1.58
N GLY A 657 30.31 38.10 -2.55
CA GLY A 657 29.98 38.65 -3.88
C GLY A 657 28.65 39.41 -3.96
N ASP A 658 28.21 39.66 -5.20
CA ASP A 658 26.90 40.29 -5.45
C ASP A 658 25.76 39.31 -5.12
N ILE A 659 24.82 39.73 -4.29
CA ILE A 659 23.63 38.94 -3.92
C ILE A 659 22.38 39.75 -4.26
N SER A 660 21.49 39.18 -5.08
CA SER A 660 20.19 39.77 -5.37
C SER A 660 19.01 38.81 -5.18
N PHE A 661 17.87 39.35 -4.75
CA PHE A 661 16.60 38.64 -4.66
C PHE A 661 15.48 39.46 -5.30
N GLU A 662 14.75 38.85 -6.22
CA GLU A 662 13.58 39.44 -6.90
C GLU A 662 12.51 38.36 -7.13
N GLY A 663 11.43 38.38 -6.36
CA GLY A 663 10.37 37.38 -6.53
C GLY A 663 9.08 37.72 -5.82
N THR A 664 8.06 36.89 -6.05
CA THR A 664 6.78 36.99 -5.33
C THR A 664 6.68 36.01 -4.16
N GLY A 665 7.65 35.10 -4.03
CA GLY A 665 7.72 34.12 -2.95
C GLY A 665 8.40 34.65 -1.69
N THR A 666 8.63 33.76 -0.74
CA THR A 666 9.33 34.08 0.52
C THR A 666 10.74 33.51 0.52
N LEU A 667 11.74 34.35 0.80
CA LEU A 667 13.09 33.97 1.18
C LEU A 667 13.19 33.98 2.71
N ARG A 668 13.25 32.79 3.30
CA ARG A 668 13.36 32.62 4.75
C ARG A 668 14.74 32.08 5.11
N ILE A 669 15.43 32.73 6.04
CA ILE A 669 16.74 32.29 6.52
C ILE A 669 16.73 32.19 8.04
N GLU A 670 17.00 30.99 8.56
CA GLU A 670 17.10 30.68 9.98
C GLU A 670 18.55 30.29 10.27
N ALA A 671 19.33 31.17 10.89
CA ALA A 671 20.72 30.90 11.21
C ALA A 671 21.01 30.91 12.70
N ASN A 672 21.46 29.77 13.22
CA ASN A 672 21.79 29.57 14.63
C ASN A 672 23.26 29.11 14.75
N SER A 673 24.17 30.05 15.01
CA SER A 673 25.62 29.81 15.04
C SER A 673 26.33 30.82 15.93
N ASP A 674 27.58 30.59 16.33
CA ASP A 674 28.29 31.56 17.21
C ASP A 674 28.52 32.90 16.47
N GLN A 675 28.93 32.81 15.21
CA GLN A 675 28.89 33.91 14.25
C GLN A 675 27.84 33.58 13.18
N ALA A 676 26.75 34.34 13.13
CA ALA A 676 25.61 34.07 12.26
C ALA A 676 25.40 35.20 11.25
N PHE A 677 25.42 34.84 9.96
CA PHE A 677 25.15 35.75 8.85
C PHE A 677 24.01 35.18 8.01
N ALA A 678 22.88 35.90 7.95
CA ALA A 678 21.79 35.47 7.07
C ALA A 678 22.09 35.84 5.60
N ILE A 679 22.40 37.11 5.30
CA ILE A 679 22.83 37.54 3.96
C ILE A 679 24.06 38.44 4.08
N GLY A 680 25.18 38.00 3.49
CA GLY A 680 26.46 38.70 3.49
C GLY A 680 27.60 37.85 4.06
N GLY A 681 28.40 38.39 4.98
CA GLY A 681 29.54 37.64 5.54
C GLY A 681 30.42 38.43 6.50
N ALA A 682 31.53 37.86 6.95
CA ALA A 682 32.43 38.55 7.89
C ALA A 682 33.06 39.82 7.28
N LEU A 683 33.46 39.77 6.00
CA LEU A 683 34.10 40.88 5.30
C LEU A 683 33.28 41.33 4.09
N ALA A 684 33.28 42.63 3.81
CA ALA A 684 32.72 43.23 2.60
C ALA A 684 33.75 44.17 1.93
N ASP A 685 33.73 44.27 0.60
CA ASP A 685 34.52 45.27 -0.14
C ASP A 685 33.67 46.05 -1.15
N GLU A 686 34.32 46.82 -2.02
CA GLU A 686 33.65 47.63 -3.04
C GLU A 686 32.80 46.84 -4.07
N ASN A 687 32.99 45.52 -4.14
CA ASN A 687 32.23 44.61 -4.98
C ASN A 687 31.19 43.79 -4.19
N SER A 688 31.05 44.03 -2.88
CA SER A 688 30.09 43.34 -2.02
C SER A 688 28.77 44.11 -1.95
N LYS A 689 27.79 43.69 -2.76
CA LYS A 689 26.46 44.33 -2.83
C LYS A 689 25.33 43.37 -2.51
N ILE A 690 24.40 43.81 -1.68
CA ILE A 690 23.15 43.10 -1.38
C ILE A 690 21.97 43.92 -1.92
N LYS A 691 21.14 43.31 -2.78
CA LYS A 691 19.97 43.94 -3.39
C LYS A 691 18.71 43.11 -3.22
N LEU A 692 17.74 43.63 -2.48
CA LEU A 692 16.42 43.00 -2.28
C LEU A 692 15.38 43.83 -3.03
N ASP A 693 14.95 43.39 -4.21
CA ASP A 693 14.11 44.19 -5.11
C ASP A 693 12.61 44.03 -4.83
N SER A 694 12.14 42.81 -4.62
CA SER A 694 10.73 42.49 -4.33
C SER A 694 10.58 41.15 -3.60
N GLY A 695 9.43 40.96 -2.97
CA GLY A 695 9.06 39.72 -2.27
C GLY A 695 9.15 39.84 -0.75
N ASN A 696 8.95 38.71 -0.08
CA ASN A 696 9.03 38.63 1.38
C ASN A 696 10.39 38.06 1.78
N VAL A 697 11.08 38.72 2.70
CA VAL A 697 12.35 38.27 3.27
C VAL A 697 12.19 38.15 4.78
N GLU A 698 12.28 36.92 5.29
CA GLU A 698 12.15 36.60 6.71
C GLU A 698 13.49 36.09 7.24
N ILE A 699 14.07 36.78 8.21
CA ILE A 699 15.38 36.44 8.76
C ILE A 699 15.28 36.24 10.27
N ILE A 700 15.79 35.10 10.74
CA ILE A 700 15.97 34.81 12.16
C ILE A 700 17.44 34.43 12.35
N VAL A 701 18.18 35.27 13.08
CA VAL A 701 19.61 35.05 13.35
C VAL A 701 19.90 35.08 14.84
N ASN A 702 20.50 33.99 15.35
CA ASN A 702 20.84 33.83 16.76
C ASN A 702 22.30 33.41 16.92
N GLY A 703 23.00 34.00 17.89
CA GLY A 703 24.44 33.75 18.09
C GLY A 703 25.12 34.67 19.10
N SER A 704 26.45 34.67 19.14
CA SER A 704 27.21 35.67 19.89
C SER A 704 27.37 36.95 19.08
N LYS A 705 27.75 36.82 17.80
CA LYS A 705 27.87 37.92 16.84
C LYS A 705 26.94 37.65 15.67
N VAL A 706 25.90 38.47 15.50
CA VAL A 706 24.88 38.23 14.48
C VAL A 706 24.69 39.42 13.58
N VAL A 707 24.55 39.15 12.27
CA VAL A 707 24.16 40.13 11.27
C VAL A 707 23.03 39.54 10.42
N GLY A 708 21.89 40.22 10.38
CA GLY A 708 20.78 39.84 9.50
C GLY A 708 21.17 40.04 8.03
N ILE A 709 21.44 41.29 7.65
CA ILE A 709 21.85 41.65 6.29
C ILE A 709 23.08 42.56 6.36
N GLY A 710 24.20 42.12 5.79
CA GLY A 710 25.42 42.91 5.65
C GLY A 710 26.67 42.21 6.16
N SER A 711 27.51 42.87 6.97
CA SER A 711 28.83 42.32 7.33
C SER A 711 29.33 42.61 8.74
N ILE A 712 30.41 41.97 9.17
CA ILE A 712 31.12 42.43 10.38
C ILE A 712 31.92 43.68 10.07
N ASN A 713 32.71 43.67 8.98
CA ASN A 713 33.61 44.76 8.65
C ASN A 713 33.66 45.04 7.13
N GLY A 714 34.35 46.10 6.74
CA GLY A 714 34.60 46.47 5.36
C GLY A 714 33.64 47.52 4.81
N PHE A 715 33.38 47.50 3.51
CA PHE A 715 32.44 48.40 2.85
C PHE A 715 31.22 47.64 2.34
N THR A 716 30.05 47.93 2.90
CA THR A 716 28.82 47.17 2.64
C THR A 716 27.81 48.05 1.91
N GLN A 717 27.38 47.63 0.72
CA GLN A 717 26.28 48.26 0.01
C GLN A 717 25.00 47.44 0.13
N ILE A 718 23.94 48.04 0.68
CA ILE A 718 22.64 47.38 0.87
C ILE A 718 21.55 48.22 0.21
N ILE A 719 20.81 47.62 -0.71
CA ILE A 719 19.68 48.24 -1.39
C ILE A 719 18.44 47.38 -1.14
N VAL A 720 17.41 47.96 -0.54
CA VAL A 720 16.13 47.28 -0.26
C VAL A 720 15.01 48.09 -0.90
N ASN A 721 14.39 47.59 -1.96
CA ASN A 721 13.34 48.29 -2.72
C ASN A 721 11.95 47.82 -2.28
N GLN A 722 11.12 47.29 -3.17
CA GLN A 722 9.71 46.96 -2.92
C GLN A 722 9.54 45.60 -2.20
N SER A 723 10.40 45.32 -1.23
CA SER A 723 10.37 44.09 -0.42
C SER A 723 9.70 44.34 0.92
N HIS A 724 9.09 43.30 1.49
CA HIS A 724 8.74 43.26 2.90
C HIS A 724 9.80 42.45 3.64
N VAL A 725 10.53 43.10 4.56
CA VAL A 725 11.68 42.52 5.24
C VAL A 725 11.41 42.45 6.74
N ALA A 726 11.33 41.24 7.28
CA ALA A 726 11.17 40.97 8.70
C ALA A 726 12.45 40.32 9.24
N ILE A 727 13.09 40.95 10.24
CA ILE A 727 14.36 40.47 10.82
C ILE A 727 14.22 40.37 12.34
N SER A 728 14.56 39.21 12.90
CA SER A 728 14.81 39.01 14.32
C SER A 728 16.29 38.65 14.50
N ALA A 729 17.05 39.53 15.14
CA ALA A 729 18.48 39.36 15.40
C ALA A 729 18.75 39.34 16.91
N SER A 730 19.24 38.22 17.43
CA SER A 730 19.54 38.07 18.85
C SER A 730 20.97 37.59 19.08
N GLY A 731 21.75 38.37 19.81
CA GLY A 731 23.11 37.97 20.19
C GLY A 731 23.80 38.94 21.13
N ALA A 732 25.04 38.65 21.54
CA ALA A 732 25.80 39.61 22.36
C ALA A 732 26.03 40.92 21.61
N ASP A 733 26.43 40.81 20.33
CA ASP A 733 26.50 41.88 19.36
C ASP A 733 25.53 41.58 18.21
N ALA A 734 24.50 42.40 18.04
CA ALA A 734 23.46 42.18 17.04
C ALA A 734 23.32 43.36 16.07
N VAL A 735 23.30 43.07 14.77
CA VAL A 735 22.97 44.04 13.73
C VAL A 735 21.85 43.47 12.86
N GLY A 736 20.75 44.21 12.71
CA GLY A 736 19.68 43.78 11.81
C GLY A 736 20.06 44.00 10.35
N ILE A 737 20.29 45.26 9.94
CA ILE A 737 20.72 45.63 8.58
C ILE A 737 21.93 46.58 8.67
N GLY A 738 23.05 46.19 8.09
CA GLY A 738 24.26 47.00 8.00
C GLY A 738 25.50 46.25 8.46
N SER A 739 26.35 46.87 9.28
CA SER A 739 27.61 46.24 9.69
C SER A 739 27.94 46.39 11.17
N MET A 740 28.82 45.55 11.72
CA MET A 740 29.32 45.77 13.08
C MET A 740 30.32 46.94 13.11
N GLU A 741 31.19 47.02 12.12
CA GLU A 741 32.22 48.03 11.94
C GLU A 741 32.36 48.41 10.47
N GLY A 742 33.11 49.49 10.20
CA GLY A 742 33.49 49.87 8.84
C GLY A 742 32.55 50.88 8.20
N ARG A 743 32.34 50.75 6.88
CA ARG A 743 31.56 51.71 6.10
C ARG A 743 30.31 51.05 5.53
N VAL A 744 29.15 51.71 5.65
CA VAL A 744 27.90 51.23 5.05
C VAL A 744 27.25 52.26 4.14
N GLU A 745 26.66 51.80 3.05
CA GLU A 745 25.72 52.57 2.24
C GLU A 745 24.41 51.80 2.14
N ILE A 746 23.43 52.23 2.94
CA ILE A 746 22.11 51.60 3.02
C ILE A 746 21.11 52.50 2.32
N ASN A 747 20.42 51.97 1.33
CA ASN A 747 19.36 52.66 0.61
C ASN A 747 18.10 51.79 0.65
N THR A 748 17.05 52.28 1.30
CA THR A 748 15.80 51.54 1.44
C THR A 748 14.60 52.36 0.99
N SER A 749 13.68 51.68 0.32
CA SER A 749 12.36 52.13 -0.14
C SER A 749 11.30 51.07 0.17
N ALA A 750 11.50 50.34 1.28
CA ALA A 750 10.89 49.05 1.61
C ALA A 750 10.07 49.11 2.90
N ASP A 751 9.22 48.10 3.09
CA ASP A 751 8.61 47.84 4.39
C ASP A 751 9.54 46.97 5.22
N ILE A 752 10.05 47.49 6.34
CA ILE A 752 11.04 46.83 7.20
C ILE A 752 10.49 46.73 8.62
N GLU A 753 10.43 45.51 9.14
CA GLU A 753 10.16 45.20 10.54
C GLU A 753 11.39 44.53 11.15
N LEU A 754 11.93 45.12 12.20
CA LEU A 754 13.22 44.71 12.74
C LEU A 754 13.15 44.65 14.26
N GLU A 755 13.57 43.52 14.80
CA GLU A 755 13.82 43.31 16.22
C GLU A 755 15.30 42.94 16.42
N ALA A 756 16.02 43.73 17.20
CA ALA A 756 17.41 43.45 17.56
C ALA A 756 17.56 43.41 19.08
N SER A 757 18.22 42.37 19.61
CA SER A 757 18.43 42.21 21.05
C SER A 757 19.86 41.80 21.37
N GLY A 758 20.43 42.36 22.45
CA GLY A 758 21.79 42.01 22.84
C GLY A 758 22.45 42.84 23.94
N SER A 759 23.73 42.59 24.21
CA SER A 759 24.52 43.52 25.03
C SER A 759 24.74 44.82 24.27
N ARG A 760 25.06 44.69 22.98
CA ARG A 760 25.12 45.78 22.01
C ARG A 760 24.23 45.43 20.82
N ALA A 761 23.40 46.36 20.37
CA ALA A 761 22.54 46.12 19.23
C ALA A 761 22.30 47.37 18.38
N THR A 762 22.32 47.19 17.05
CA THR A 762 21.91 48.20 16.10
C THR A 762 20.83 47.64 15.18
N GLY A 763 19.74 48.36 15.01
CA GLY A 763 18.72 47.98 14.05
C GLY A 763 19.21 48.13 12.61
N ILE A 764 19.28 49.37 12.14
CA ILE A 764 19.78 49.71 10.78
C ILE A 764 21.00 50.62 10.90
N GLY A 765 22.17 50.18 10.43
CA GLY A 765 23.37 51.01 10.37
C GLY A 765 24.64 50.29 10.79
N VAL A 766 25.43 50.92 11.65
CA VAL A 766 26.70 50.35 12.13
C VAL A 766 26.68 50.20 13.64
N LEU A 767 27.24 49.11 14.17
CA LEU A 767 27.30 48.93 15.62
C LEU A 767 28.30 49.89 16.27
N GLN A 768 29.53 49.95 15.77
CA GLN A 768 30.60 50.81 16.29
C GLN A 768 31.57 51.30 15.21
N TYR A 769 32.21 52.44 15.45
CA TYR A 769 33.19 53.08 14.57
C TYR A 769 32.73 53.23 13.10
N GLY A 770 31.43 53.40 12.91
CA GLY A 770 30.79 53.36 11.60
C GLY A 770 30.97 54.63 10.79
N LYS A 771 31.09 54.48 9.47
CA LYS A 771 31.05 55.60 8.53
C LYS A 771 30.07 55.32 7.40
N GLY A 772 29.55 56.37 6.78
CA GLY A 772 28.79 56.24 5.54
C GLY A 772 27.39 56.81 5.65
N ARG A 773 26.44 56.17 4.97
CA ARG A 773 25.16 56.81 4.62
C ARG A 773 23.98 55.86 4.78
N ILE A 774 22.89 56.36 5.33
CA ILE A 774 21.60 55.66 5.41
C ILE A 774 20.54 56.55 4.78
N TYR A 775 19.91 56.04 3.71
CA TYR A 775 18.82 56.68 3.00
C TYR A 775 17.56 55.84 3.14
N ILE A 776 16.54 56.38 3.81
CA ILE A 776 15.22 55.76 3.95
C ILE A 776 14.24 56.61 3.15
N ASN A 777 14.00 56.24 1.90
CA ASN A 777 13.33 57.11 0.92
C ASN A 777 11.80 57.01 0.98
N SER A 778 11.26 55.81 1.19
CA SER A 778 9.82 55.48 1.25
C SER A 778 9.60 54.21 2.08
N GLY A 779 8.33 53.83 2.29
CA GLY A 779 7.94 52.61 3.00
C GLY A 779 7.69 52.82 4.50
N PHE A 780 7.31 51.74 5.17
CA PHE A 780 7.13 51.65 6.61
C PHE A 780 8.37 51.00 7.26
N VAL A 781 9.00 51.69 8.22
CA VAL A 781 10.13 51.13 8.99
C VAL A 781 9.76 51.06 10.45
N SER A 782 9.72 49.86 11.03
CA SER A 782 9.57 49.61 12.46
C SER A 782 10.82 48.94 12.99
N CYS A 783 11.53 49.60 13.91
CA CYS A 783 12.77 49.12 14.49
C CYS A 783 12.66 49.10 16.02
N ASN A 784 12.70 47.91 16.59
CA ASN A 784 12.68 47.67 18.03
C ASN A 784 14.04 47.12 18.47
N VAL A 785 14.71 47.81 19.38
CA VAL A 785 16.05 47.45 19.84
C VAL A 785 16.08 47.33 21.37
N HIS A 786 16.51 46.18 21.86
CA HIS A 786 16.59 45.85 23.28
C HIS A 786 18.06 45.57 23.66
N SER A 787 18.78 46.57 24.20
CA SER A 787 20.20 46.38 24.52
C SER A 787 20.73 47.24 25.66
N MET A 788 21.89 46.88 26.23
CA MET A 788 22.53 47.77 27.23
C MET A 788 23.06 49.05 26.57
N SER A 789 23.69 48.90 25.40
CA SER A 789 24.11 50.00 24.52
C SER A 789 23.58 49.74 23.11
N GLY A 790 22.94 50.71 22.46
CA GLY A 790 22.38 50.43 21.14
C GLY A 790 21.81 51.60 20.36
N MET A 791 21.49 51.31 19.11
CA MET A 791 20.99 52.29 18.16
C MET A 791 19.81 51.73 17.38
N GLY A 792 18.73 52.51 17.24
CA GLY A 792 17.65 52.16 16.32
C GLY A 792 18.12 52.22 14.87
N ILE A 793 18.49 53.42 14.42
CA ILE A 793 18.97 53.71 13.06
C ILE A 793 20.20 54.62 13.14
N GLY A 794 21.36 54.12 12.73
CA GLY A 794 22.60 54.90 12.69
C GLY A 794 23.80 54.19 13.28
N SER A 795 24.57 54.87 14.13
CA SER A 795 25.73 54.27 14.81
C SER A 795 25.90 54.79 16.23
N LEU A 796 26.44 53.95 17.13
CA LEU A 796 26.86 54.39 18.47
C LEU A 796 28.08 55.30 18.39
N ASP A 797 29.09 54.87 17.65
CA ASP A 797 30.35 55.59 17.43
C ASP A 797 30.63 55.73 15.93
N GLY A 798 31.19 56.86 15.50
CA GLY A 798 31.58 57.10 14.10
C GLY A 798 30.86 58.28 13.45
N ASP A 799 30.87 58.40 12.12
CA ASP A 799 30.30 59.54 11.39
C ASP A 799 29.35 59.04 10.29
N MET A 800 28.03 59.09 10.56
CA MET A 800 26.98 58.60 9.65
C MET A 800 26.08 59.75 9.17
N ASP A 801 25.91 59.85 7.85
CA ASP A 801 24.91 60.74 7.26
C ASP A 801 23.60 59.99 7.04
N ILE A 802 22.56 60.42 7.74
CA ILE A 802 21.26 59.77 7.73
C ILE A 802 20.25 60.74 7.12
N ARG A 803 19.46 60.25 6.16
CA ARG A 803 18.34 60.99 5.59
C ARG A 803 17.13 60.08 5.51
N SER A 804 16.03 60.54 6.10
CA SER A 804 14.75 59.86 6.04
C SER A 804 13.69 60.75 5.41
N SER A 805 13.01 60.22 4.40
CA SER A 805 11.78 60.74 3.81
C SER A 805 10.67 59.69 3.75
N ALA A 806 10.84 58.57 4.46
CA ALA A 806 9.87 57.48 4.55
C ALA A 806 8.51 57.92 5.07
N GLU A 807 7.47 57.17 4.70
CA GLU A 807 6.08 57.48 5.05
C GLU A 807 5.87 57.37 6.55
N GLN A 808 6.40 56.31 7.15
CA GLN A 808 6.33 56.06 8.59
C GLN A 808 7.63 55.41 9.07
N VAL A 809 8.21 55.96 10.14
CA VAL A 809 9.36 55.39 10.84
C VAL A 809 9.04 55.34 12.32
N PHE A 810 8.95 54.13 12.85
CA PHE A 810 8.83 53.85 14.27
C PHE A 810 10.15 53.28 14.79
N VAL A 811 10.72 53.94 15.79
CA VAL A 811 11.93 53.47 16.47
C VAL A 811 11.64 53.39 17.95
N TYR A 812 11.77 52.19 18.50
CA TYR A 812 11.74 51.95 19.93
C TYR A 812 13.09 51.38 20.35
N VAL A 813 13.72 52.00 21.35
CA VAL A 813 14.96 51.48 21.93
C VAL A 813 14.93 51.56 23.44
N GLU A 814 15.31 50.48 24.10
CA GLU A 814 15.47 50.45 25.56
C GLU A 814 16.88 50.03 25.96
N GLY A 815 17.41 50.61 27.04
CA GLY A 815 18.77 50.33 27.49
C GLY A 815 19.37 51.30 28.50
N SER A 816 20.70 51.35 28.57
CA SER A 816 21.42 52.33 29.39
C SER A 816 21.93 53.51 28.55
N GLU A 817 22.63 53.23 27.45
CA GLU A 817 23.17 54.22 26.50
C GLU A 817 22.59 53.94 25.12
N VAL A 818 21.53 54.67 24.75
CA VAL A 818 20.79 54.34 23.52
C VAL A 818 20.49 55.56 22.67
N GLY A 819 20.55 55.36 21.36
CA GLY A 819 20.16 56.36 20.38
C GLY A 819 18.99 55.90 19.49
N GLY A 820 18.17 56.85 19.06
CA GLY A 820 17.06 56.61 18.15
C GLY A 820 17.50 56.61 16.69
N ILE A 821 17.54 57.79 16.08
CA ILE A 821 17.97 57.99 14.68
C ILE A 821 19.12 59.00 14.65
N GLY A 822 20.33 58.59 14.27
CA GLY A 822 21.48 59.51 14.30
C GLY A 822 22.84 58.88 14.55
N THR A 823 23.68 59.57 15.31
CA THR A 823 25.03 59.10 15.63
C THR A 823 25.32 59.44 17.08
N TYR A 824 25.33 58.47 17.99
CA TYR A 824 25.29 58.77 19.43
C TYR A 824 26.48 59.64 19.91
N HIS A 825 27.73 59.24 19.63
CA HIS A 825 28.94 59.97 20.06
C HIS A 825 29.65 60.83 18.98
N GLY A 826 29.26 60.72 17.71
CA GLY A 826 30.00 61.28 16.56
C GLY A 826 29.39 62.52 15.88
N TYR A 827 29.89 62.87 14.68
CA TYR A 827 29.65 64.16 14.00
C TYR A 827 28.74 64.07 12.76
N GLY A 828 27.93 63.00 12.64
CA GLY A 828 27.04 62.78 11.50
C GLY A 828 25.91 63.79 11.33
N MET A 829 25.44 63.97 10.08
CA MET A 829 24.24 64.74 9.77
C MET A 829 23.00 63.84 9.77
N THR A 830 21.96 64.23 10.50
CA THR A 830 20.64 63.57 10.44
C THR A 830 19.62 64.52 9.83
N ARG A 831 19.01 64.14 8.70
CA ARG A 831 17.96 64.90 8.02
C ARG A 831 16.63 64.15 8.03
N ILE A 832 15.58 64.78 8.55
CA ILE A 832 14.21 64.28 8.45
C ILE A 832 13.41 65.21 7.53
N GLN A 833 12.85 64.63 6.46
CA GLN A 833 12.19 65.34 5.39
C GLN A 833 10.80 64.74 5.15
N ASN A 834 9.78 65.30 5.80
CA ASN A 834 8.40 64.80 5.76
C ASN A 834 8.24 63.41 6.41
N GLY A 835 7.04 62.84 6.30
CA GLY A 835 6.69 61.54 6.89
C GLY A 835 6.25 61.64 8.35
N VAL A 836 6.00 60.47 8.94
CA VAL A 836 5.67 60.33 10.36
C VAL A 836 6.81 59.62 11.06
N HIS A 837 7.43 60.27 12.04
CA HIS A 837 8.52 59.69 12.82
C HIS A 837 8.13 59.62 14.29
N LYS A 838 8.10 58.42 14.85
CA LYS A 838 7.90 58.20 16.28
C LYS A 838 9.13 57.53 16.85
N VAL A 839 9.89 58.25 17.66
CA VAL A 839 11.08 57.75 18.34
C VAL A 839 10.82 57.73 19.84
N VAL A 840 10.84 56.53 20.42
CA VAL A 840 10.60 56.30 21.84
C VAL A 840 11.82 55.62 22.43
N LEU A 841 12.49 56.30 23.37
CA LEU A 841 13.64 55.75 24.07
C LEU A 841 13.33 55.56 25.55
N LEU A 842 13.65 54.39 26.11
CA LEU A 842 13.59 54.11 27.54
C LEU A 842 15.00 53.80 28.06
N ALA A 843 15.72 54.84 28.47
CA ALA A 843 17.10 54.69 28.92
C ALA A 843 17.56 55.74 29.92
N ALA A 844 18.70 55.46 30.57
CA ALA A 844 19.38 56.39 31.47
C ALA A 844 19.99 57.59 30.72
N ASN A 845 20.61 57.33 29.56
CA ASN A 845 21.22 58.35 28.70
C ASN A 845 20.66 58.23 27.26
N PRO A 846 19.46 58.76 26.98
CA PRO A 846 18.87 58.71 25.64
C PRO A 846 19.39 59.84 24.74
N VAL A 847 19.53 59.56 23.44
CA VAL A 847 19.69 60.55 22.35
C VAL A 847 18.70 60.20 21.23
N SER A 848 17.55 60.88 21.17
CA SER A 848 16.46 60.45 20.28
C SER A 848 16.77 60.70 18.81
N LEU A 849 17.16 61.92 18.45
CA LEU A 849 17.44 62.31 17.07
C LEU A 849 18.80 63.01 16.97
N GLY A 850 19.56 62.71 15.92
CA GLY A 850 20.89 63.26 15.71
C GLY A 850 21.96 62.64 16.62
N GLY A 851 22.95 63.44 16.97
CA GLY A 851 24.08 63.00 17.78
C GLY A 851 24.53 64.07 18.74
N MET A 852 25.16 63.70 19.87
CA MET A 852 25.62 64.66 20.88
C MET A 852 26.54 65.76 20.29
N LYS A 853 27.22 65.46 19.17
CA LYS A 853 28.11 66.37 18.44
C LYS A 853 27.73 66.54 16.97
N GLY A 854 26.62 65.96 16.54
CA GLY A 854 26.15 65.96 15.16
C GLY A 854 25.26 67.14 14.83
N ARG A 855 24.72 67.15 13.62
CA ARG A 855 23.73 68.14 13.17
C ARG A 855 22.39 67.47 12.87
N LEU A 856 21.30 68.11 13.31
CA LEU A 856 19.93 67.66 13.07
C LEU A 856 19.18 68.68 12.22
N GLU A 857 18.76 68.28 11.03
CA GLU A 857 17.98 69.10 10.11
C GLU A 857 16.56 68.52 9.97
N ILE A 858 15.55 69.36 10.20
CA ILE A 858 14.14 68.99 10.05
C ILE A 858 13.46 69.99 9.12
N THR A 859 12.94 69.49 7.99
CA THR A 859 12.30 70.34 6.97
C THR A 859 10.81 70.06 6.75
N GLY A 860 10.27 69.01 7.38
CA GLY A 860 8.88 68.61 7.27
C GLY A 860 8.58 67.38 8.12
N GLY A 861 7.31 67.02 8.23
CA GLY A 861 6.85 65.78 8.86
C GLY A 861 6.21 65.95 10.22
N ASN A 862 5.59 64.86 10.68
CA ASN A 862 4.97 64.72 11.99
C ASN A 862 5.90 63.90 12.89
N ILE A 863 6.65 64.56 13.77
CA ILE A 863 7.81 63.98 14.45
C ILE A 863 7.61 64.03 15.97
N TYR A 864 7.41 62.86 16.57
CA TYR A 864 7.37 62.67 18.01
C TYR A 864 8.68 62.07 18.51
N ALA A 865 9.45 62.85 19.27
CA ALA A 865 10.70 62.44 19.90
C ALA A 865 11.00 63.33 21.11
N ASP A 866 11.62 62.78 22.16
CA ASP A 866 12.18 63.56 23.27
C ASP A 866 13.61 63.97 22.95
N LEU A 867 13.85 65.26 22.72
CA LEU A 867 15.16 65.78 22.30
C LEU A 867 16.13 66.02 23.47
N ALA A 868 15.91 65.41 24.63
CA ALA A 868 16.94 65.37 25.68
C ALA A 868 18.27 64.82 25.14
N ASN A 869 19.36 65.57 25.36
CA ASN A 869 20.73 65.29 24.87
C ASN A 869 20.88 65.22 23.32
N SER A 870 19.85 65.56 22.56
CA SER A 870 19.92 65.76 21.11
C SER A 870 20.44 67.17 20.77
N PRO A 871 21.05 67.37 19.60
CA PRO A 871 21.42 68.70 19.12
C PRO A 871 20.15 69.50 18.80
N ASP A 872 20.24 70.83 18.95
CA ASP A 872 19.14 71.73 18.59
C ASP A 872 18.81 71.57 17.09
N PRO A 873 17.56 71.24 16.73
CA PRO A 873 17.20 71.04 15.33
C PRO A 873 17.21 72.39 14.58
N VAL A 874 17.68 72.35 13.34
CA VAL A 874 17.65 73.48 12.39
C VAL A 874 16.85 73.13 11.14
N ASN A 875 16.43 74.14 10.38
CA ASN A 875 15.90 73.94 9.03
C ASN A 875 17.03 73.91 7.97
N GLN A 876 16.65 73.81 6.70
CA GLN A 876 17.58 73.80 5.56
C GLN A 876 18.41 75.09 5.38
N TYR A 877 18.07 76.17 6.08
CA TYR A 877 18.77 77.47 6.06
C TYR A 877 19.58 77.72 7.34
N ASP A 878 19.82 76.69 8.16
CA ASP A 878 20.53 76.80 9.44
C ASP A 878 19.81 77.65 10.51
N VAL A 879 18.48 77.83 10.37
CA VAL A 879 17.65 78.52 11.36
C VAL A 879 17.15 77.53 12.41
N PRO A 880 17.30 77.80 13.72
CA PRO A 880 16.77 76.96 14.78
C PRO A 880 15.25 76.77 14.69
N VAL A 881 14.79 75.53 14.87
CA VAL A 881 13.37 75.16 14.89
C VAL A 881 12.96 74.62 16.25
N PHE A 882 11.70 74.82 16.62
CA PHE A 882 11.15 74.39 17.91
C PHE A 882 9.87 73.59 17.69
N GLN A 883 9.62 72.64 18.59
CA GLN A 883 8.41 71.83 18.52
C GLN A 883 7.16 72.68 18.78
N LYS A 884 6.19 72.57 17.88
CA LYS A 884 4.83 73.10 18.00
C LYS A 884 3.85 71.95 17.88
N ILE A 885 2.96 71.83 18.86
CA ILE A 885 1.89 70.84 18.86
C ILE A 885 0.68 71.43 18.15
N VAL A 886 0.16 70.72 17.17
CA VAL A 886 -1.03 71.09 16.41
C VAL A 886 -2.12 70.07 16.73
N THR A 887 -3.23 70.54 17.29
CA THR A 887 -4.40 69.72 17.65
C THR A 887 -5.52 69.89 16.62
N ASP A 888 -6.46 68.96 16.60
CA ASP A 888 -7.75 69.06 15.87
C ASP A 888 -7.65 69.25 14.34
N THR A 889 -6.61 68.70 13.70
CA THR A 889 -6.47 68.66 12.23
C THR A 889 -5.84 67.36 11.75
N GLU A 890 -6.25 66.89 10.56
CA GLU A 890 -5.65 65.72 9.89
C GLU A 890 -4.38 66.06 9.10
N PHE A 891 -4.19 67.35 8.77
CA PHE A 891 -3.11 67.80 7.90
C PHE A 891 -2.62 69.20 8.29
N TYR A 892 -1.30 69.38 8.23
CA TYR A 892 -0.63 70.65 8.41
C TYR A 892 0.20 70.95 7.16
N ASN A 893 -0.19 71.98 6.41
CA ASN A 893 0.51 72.45 5.22
C ASN A 893 0.57 73.97 5.26
N LYS A 894 1.78 74.50 5.48
CA LYS A 894 2.03 75.93 5.57
C LYS A 894 3.29 76.27 4.81
N LYS A 895 3.29 77.44 4.16
CA LYS A 895 4.53 78.06 3.69
C LYS A 895 5.15 78.79 4.87
N ILE A 896 6.38 78.43 5.22
CA ILE A 896 7.17 79.02 6.29
C ILE A 896 8.10 80.06 5.67
N GLU A 897 7.93 81.34 6.03
CA GLU A 897 8.83 82.43 5.63
C GLU A 897 9.73 82.83 6.81
N THR A 898 11.04 82.83 6.55
CA THR A 898 12.14 83.22 7.47
C THR A 898 12.94 84.37 6.84
N GLU A 899 13.88 84.97 7.59
CA GLU A 899 14.75 86.04 7.04
C GLU A 899 15.68 85.50 5.94
N GLU A 900 16.02 84.22 6.02
CA GLU A 900 16.97 83.53 5.16
C GLU A 900 16.33 82.93 3.91
N GLY A 901 15.02 82.67 3.93
CA GLY A 901 14.29 82.06 2.81
C GLY A 901 12.88 81.59 3.16
N SER A 902 12.22 80.92 2.20
CA SER A 902 10.89 80.34 2.42
C SER A 902 10.79 78.91 1.91
N TYR A 903 10.10 78.05 2.64
CA TYR A 903 9.90 76.64 2.30
C TYR A 903 8.50 76.15 2.66
N GLN A 904 8.07 75.06 2.04
CA GLN A 904 6.78 74.43 2.35
C GLN A 904 6.99 73.35 3.40
N TYR A 905 6.23 73.42 4.50
CA TYR A 905 6.24 72.41 5.55
C TYR A 905 4.94 71.61 5.48
N MET A 906 5.06 70.28 5.38
CA MET A 906 3.93 69.35 5.32
C MET A 906 4.03 68.32 6.43
N ALA A 907 2.92 68.04 7.11
CA ALA A 907 2.80 66.97 8.09
C ALA A 907 1.36 66.42 8.10
N THR A 908 1.23 65.11 8.25
CA THR A 908 -0.06 64.41 8.32
C THR A 908 -0.27 63.82 9.71
N ALA A 909 -1.52 63.76 10.16
CA ALA A 909 -1.88 63.04 11.38
C ALA A 909 -1.55 61.55 11.25
N SER A 910 -1.26 60.90 12.37
CA SER A 910 -0.95 59.47 12.43
C SER A 910 -1.74 58.81 13.54
N LYS A 911 -2.07 57.52 13.37
CA LYS A 911 -2.64 56.70 14.45
C LYS A 911 -1.61 56.32 15.50
N LEU A 912 -0.32 56.59 15.27
CA LEU A 912 0.77 56.23 16.17
C LEU A 912 0.80 57.08 17.45
N PHE A 913 0.22 58.29 17.44
CA PHE A 913 0.16 59.22 18.58
C PHE A 913 -0.90 60.31 18.34
N GLU A 914 -1.35 61.00 19.41
CA GLU A 914 -2.59 61.79 19.40
C GLU A 914 -2.57 63.09 18.56
N ASN A 915 -1.44 63.80 18.49
CA ASN A 915 -1.35 65.15 17.90
C ASN A 915 -0.37 65.20 16.71
N ILE A 916 -0.40 66.29 15.93
CA ILE A 916 0.66 66.57 14.95
C ILE A 916 1.77 67.37 15.64
N TYR A 917 3.00 66.87 15.59
CA TYR A 917 4.20 67.49 16.15
C TYR A 917 5.07 68.02 15.01
N VAL A 918 5.13 69.35 14.83
CA VAL A 918 5.94 70.00 13.79
C VAL A 918 7.09 70.78 14.40
N TYR A 919 8.21 70.89 13.67
CA TYR A 919 9.36 71.69 14.08
C TYR A 919 9.51 72.89 13.16
N ILE A 920 9.18 74.09 13.67
CA ILE A 920 9.23 75.34 12.90
C ILE A 920 9.97 76.45 13.68
N PRO A 921 10.52 77.48 13.01
CA PRO A 921 11.19 78.58 13.69
C PRO A 921 10.25 79.35 14.62
N LYS A 922 10.76 79.87 15.74
CA LYS A 922 9.95 80.61 16.72
C LYS A 922 9.35 81.91 16.18
N TYR A 923 10.01 82.52 15.19
CA TYR A 923 9.66 83.81 14.61
C TYR A 923 9.52 83.73 13.08
N CYS A 924 8.64 82.85 12.59
CA CYS A 924 8.33 82.75 11.17
C CYS A 924 6.91 83.26 10.84
N LYS A 925 6.70 83.68 9.60
CA LYS A 925 5.35 83.91 9.08
C LYS A 925 4.83 82.62 8.46
N GLU A 926 3.76 82.07 9.03
CA GLU A 926 3.02 80.94 8.47
C GLU A 926 1.94 81.48 7.53
N LEU A 927 2.05 81.16 6.24
CA LEU A 927 1.01 81.45 5.26
C LEU A 927 0.24 80.18 4.97
N ASP A 928 -1.09 80.27 5.06
CA ASP A 928 -1.98 79.23 4.54
C ASP A 928 -1.69 79.02 3.05
N THR A 929 -1.34 77.79 2.70
CA THR A 929 -1.18 77.38 1.30
C THR A 929 -2.52 76.93 0.69
N ASN A 930 -3.64 77.35 1.27
CA ASN A 930 -5.00 77.14 0.72
C ASN A 930 -5.25 77.98 -0.53
N VAL A 931 -4.50 77.75 -1.62
CA VAL A 931 -4.89 78.01 -3.02
C VAL A 931 -4.10 77.07 -3.96
N MET A 932 -4.52 75.81 -4.05
CA MET A 932 -4.88 75.02 -5.26
C MET A 932 -4.73 73.53 -5.00
#